data_AF-D9W756-F1
#
_entry.id   AF-D9W756-F1
#
_cell.length_a   1.000
_cell.length_b   1.000
_cell.length_c   1.000
_cell.angle_alpha   90.00
_cell.angle_beta   90.00
_cell.angle_gamma   90.00
#
_symmetry.space_group_name_H-M   'P 1'
#
loop_
_entity.id
_entity.type
_entity.pdbx_description
1 polymer ?
#
loop_
_entity_poly.entity_id
_entity_poly.type
_entity_poly.pdbx_seq_one_letter_code
_entity_poly.pdbx_strand_id
1 'polypeptide(L)'
;MAAAPSAEAIHRRRWAILVVLMISVLVVVLDNSILNVAMKTIATPKPTGLGATQSQLEWAINAYTLVFAGLLFTAGLLGDRLGRKKVLLGGMAVFGIGSVLAAFSGSPGELIGFRALMGLGAAFVMPATLAILVNVFEREEQAKAIGIWVAAVGLAIAIGPITGGLLLEHFWWGSVFFINVPVVAAGIVAMVLLVPDSRDPAPGRLDPLGVLLSVVGLVLLVYGIIKGGQLADFTDAQVLATIGAGLVVLGLFVWHEKRSSHPAIDIDYFRNPAFSAAIAAVALVFFSLMGVTFFMVFYIQSVRGFSALDSGLLLLPLAVAQLLFAPRARLVVERFGARAVCTGGMLLVAATMAGFLLLETDSPLWVLEVLFFFQGAGMAHIMPPVTTAIMQALPREKAGSGSALNNTFRQVGGALGVAVLGSVLSATYREGIGDTLAAVPGLPASAQHSAGRVHRGHRRSRGAHGTLGAGAAGPRARLLHPRHASHRARLVRCRPLRRAGRGGLPARQGRGRRRPRQRAAAGEGRGGSRPMTAPGAEARADAASGPAGPAVRGRPRSAATDAAIIEAALRLLEEGASVGALSIEGIARAAGVGKATVYRRWPGKDALMLDVLRSLEEPGPRPAGVSVRDDLVTILEFMRRRGLAKRNSALMRSILAQMHAHRELWRAYDENVIEVRRELLRSVLRRGVASGEIRADTDPELLADLFTGPMLSRAILHEWRELPEGLAERIVDTVLEGVSARG
;
A
#
# COMPACT_ATOMS: atom_id res chain seq x y z
N MET A 1 47.98 16.77 -21.66
CA MET A 1 47.33 17.08 -20.36
C MET A 1 46.36 18.22 -20.60
N ALA A 2 45.05 17.98 -20.61
CA ALA A 2 44.08 19.04 -20.89
C ALA A 2 44.04 20.03 -19.72
N ALA A 3 44.07 21.33 -20.00
CA ALA A 3 43.99 22.36 -18.97
C ALA A 3 42.68 22.21 -18.18
N ALA A 4 42.75 22.36 -16.85
CA ALA A 4 41.55 22.35 -16.01
C ALA A 4 40.60 23.47 -16.49
N PRO A 5 39.30 23.19 -16.69
CA PRO A 5 38.36 24.21 -17.16
C PRO A 5 38.31 25.36 -16.15
N SER A 6 38.32 26.60 -16.66
CA SER A 6 38.27 27.78 -15.81
C SER A 6 37.02 27.78 -14.93
N ALA A 7 37.09 28.41 -13.76
CA ALA A 7 35.95 28.53 -12.84
C ALA A 7 34.71 29.12 -13.54
N GLU A 8 34.92 30.08 -14.45
CA GLU A 8 33.86 30.67 -15.28
C GLU A 8 33.23 29.67 -16.25
N ALA A 9 34.02 28.77 -16.86
CA ALA A 9 33.50 27.72 -17.74
C ALA A 9 32.68 26.67 -16.97
N ILE A 10 33.10 26.33 -15.74
CA ILE A 10 32.32 25.46 -14.84
C ILE A 10 31.01 26.16 -14.45
N HIS A 11 31.08 27.42 -14.02
CA HIS A 11 29.92 28.23 -13.65
C HIS A 11 28.92 28.36 -14.82
N ARG A 12 29.40 28.57 -16.06
CA ARG A 12 28.54 28.62 -17.26
C ARG A 12 27.85 27.28 -17.57
N ARG A 13 28.47 26.14 -17.22
CA ARG A 13 27.94 24.78 -17.45
C ARG A 13 27.11 24.21 -16.29
N ARG A 14 27.03 24.89 -15.13
CA ARG A 14 26.41 24.38 -13.88
C ARG A 14 25.00 23.81 -14.03
N TRP A 15 24.16 24.41 -14.90
CA TRP A 15 22.81 23.95 -15.16
C TRP A 15 22.76 22.67 -16.01
N ALA A 16 23.67 22.51 -16.97
CA ALA A 16 23.82 21.27 -17.73
C ALA A 16 24.41 20.15 -16.84
N ILE A 17 25.37 20.49 -15.97
CA ILE A 17 25.87 19.58 -14.93
C ILE A 17 24.70 19.11 -14.03
N LEU A 18 23.84 20.02 -13.57
CA LEU A 18 22.69 19.66 -12.75
C LEU A 18 21.79 18.63 -13.45
N VAL A 19 21.51 18.77 -14.75
CA VAL A 19 20.73 17.78 -15.53
C VAL A 19 21.40 16.40 -15.52
N VAL A 20 22.72 16.31 -15.70
CA VAL A 20 23.46 15.03 -15.60
C VAL A 20 23.34 14.41 -14.20
N LEU A 21 23.40 15.23 -13.15
CA LEU A 21 23.20 14.78 -11.78
C LEU A 21 21.74 14.32 -11.54
N MET A 22 20.74 14.98 -12.15
CA MET A 22 19.34 14.56 -12.09
C MET A 22 19.15 13.20 -12.74
N ILE A 23 19.69 12.98 -13.94
CA ILE A 23 19.62 11.70 -14.66
C ILE A 23 20.23 10.58 -13.80
N SER A 24 21.38 10.84 -13.19
CA SER A 24 22.08 9.88 -12.32
C SER A 24 21.26 9.49 -11.09
N VAL A 25 20.59 10.44 -10.42
CA VAL A 25 19.70 10.15 -9.29
C VAL A 25 18.40 9.48 -9.73
N LEU A 26 17.82 9.95 -10.83
CA LEU A 26 16.55 9.45 -11.34
C LEU A 26 16.65 7.96 -11.66
N VAL A 27 17.73 7.49 -12.29
CA VAL A 27 17.88 6.05 -12.60
C VAL A 27 17.91 5.18 -11.34
N VAL A 28 18.54 5.66 -10.25
CA VAL A 28 18.65 4.94 -8.97
C VAL A 28 17.33 4.92 -8.19
N VAL A 29 16.56 6.01 -8.23
CA VAL A 29 15.26 6.10 -7.54
C VAL A 29 14.16 5.38 -8.33
N LEU A 30 14.18 5.50 -9.66
CA LEU A 30 13.23 4.88 -10.58
C LEU A 30 13.27 3.35 -10.47
N ASP A 31 14.46 2.75 -10.48
CA ASP A 31 14.70 1.31 -10.36
C ASP A 31 13.96 0.65 -9.16
N ASN A 32 14.12 1.22 -7.96
CA ASN A 32 13.43 0.72 -6.77
C ASN A 32 11.91 0.88 -6.85
N SER A 33 11.44 1.93 -7.52
CA SER A 33 10.01 2.20 -7.66
C SER A 33 9.37 1.26 -8.70
N ILE A 34 10.05 1.00 -9.83
CA ILE A 34 9.63 0.04 -10.85
C ILE A 34 9.57 -1.39 -10.27
N LEU A 35 10.57 -1.81 -9.49
CA LEU A 35 10.66 -3.19 -8.98
C LEU A 35 9.41 -3.63 -8.21
N ASN A 36 8.79 -2.71 -7.45
CA ASN A 36 7.56 -3.00 -6.70
C ASN A 36 6.38 -3.40 -7.62
N VAL A 37 6.33 -2.89 -8.85
CA VAL A 37 5.33 -3.30 -9.85
C VAL A 37 5.68 -4.66 -10.46
N ALA A 38 6.98 -4.92 -10.68
CA ALA A 38 7.47 -6.15 -11.27
C ALA A 38 7.36 -7.39 -10.37
N MET A 39 7.21 -7.23 -9.04
CA MET A 39 7.20 -8.35 -8.09
C MET A 39 6.23 -9.47 -8.47
N LYS A 40 4.98 -9.13 -8.87
CA LYS A 40 3.97 -10.13 -9.25
C LYS A 40 4.40 -10.94 -10.47
N THR A 41 4.97 -10.28 -11.48
CA THR A 41 5.46 -10.93 -12.71
C THR A 41 6.70 -11.78 -12.44
N ILE A 42 7.64 -11.32 -11.60
CA ILE A 42 8.84 -12.08 -11.24
C ILE A 42 8.48 -13.33 -10.41
N ALA A 43 7.39 -13.27 -9.63
CA ALA A 43 6.87 -14.40 -8.87
C ALA A 43 6.32 -15.54 -9.73
N THR A 44 5.85 -15.27 -10.97
CA THR A 44 5.25 -16.32 -11.79
C THR A 44 6.30 -17.38 -12.17
N PRO A 45 5.90 -18.66 -12.34
CA PRO A 45 6.81 -19.70 -12.79
C PRO A 45 7.45 -19.37 -14.15
N LYS A 46 8.57 -20.05 -14.45
CA LYS A 46 9.14 -20.04 -15.80
C LYS A 46 8.11 -20.56 -16.82
N PRO A 47 8.03 -20.00 -18.04
CA PRO A 47 8.98 -19.05 -18.63
C PRO A 47 8.66 -17.55 -18.39
N THR A 48 7.52 -17.20 -17.78
CA THR A 48 7.10 -15.79 -17.67
C THR A 48 7.80 -15.02 -16.55
N GLY A 49 8.16 -15.71 -15.47
CA GLY A 49 8.92 -15.16 -14.35
C GLY A 49 10.00 -16.13 -13.87
N LEU A 50 10.48 -15.93 -12.63
CA LEU A 50 11.54 -16.75 -12.04
C LEU A 50 11.03 -17.86 -11.12
N GLY A 51 9.72 -17.92 -10.85
CA GLY A 51 9.15 -18.75 -9.78
C GLY A 51 9.64 -18.32 -8.39
N ALA A 52 9.94 -17.03 -8.22
CA ALA A 52 10.52 -16.52 -6.99
C ALA A 52 9.52 -16.60 -5.82
N THR A 53 9.93 -17.25 -4.73
CA THR A 53 9.17 -17.26 -3.48
C THR A 53 9.05 -15.86 -2.90
N GLN A 54 8.03 -15.61 -2.06
CA GLN A 54 7.86 -14.32 -1.39
C GLN A 54 9.14 -13.87 -0.66
N SER A 55 9.79 -14.77 0.08
CA SER A 55 11.04 -14.46 0.80
C SER A 55 12.18 -14.06 -0.15
N GLN A 56 12.28 -14.66 -1.34
CA GLN A 56 13.30 -14.28 -2.33
C GLN A 56 13.00 -12.92 -2.97
N LEU A 57 11.73 -12.59 -3.22
CA LEU A 57 11.32 -11.27 -3.71
C LEU A 57 11.60 -10.18 -2.66
N GLU A 58 11.31 -10.45 -1.38
CA GLU A 58 11.69 -9.57 -0.28
C GLU A 58 13.21 -9.41 -0.18
N TRP A 59 13.99 -10.48 -0.32
CA TRP A 59 15.45 -10.40 -0.38
C TRP A 59 15.99 -9.62 -1.58
N ALA A 60 15.32 -9.63 -2.73
CA ALA A 60 15.70 -8.83 -3.90
C ALA A 60 15.54 -7.31 -3.65
N ILE A 61 14.65 -6.90 -2.74
CA ILE A 61 14.50 -5.51 -2.28
C ILE A 61 15.47 -5.21 -1.12
N ASN A 62 15.55 -6.13 -0.15
CA ASN A 62 16.33 -5.95 1.07
C ASN A 62 17.84 -5.97 0.80
N ALA A 63 18.35 -6.85 -0.07
CA ALA A 63 19.79 -6.94 -0.38
C ALA A 63 20.31 -5.63 -1.00
N TYR A 64 19.57 -5.05 -1.95
CA TYR A 64 19.84 -3.71 -2.47
C TYR A 64 19.86 -2.68 -1.33
N THR A 65 18.81 -2.67 -0.50
CA THR A 65 18.61 -1.67 0.56
C THR A 65 19.70 -1.72 1.62
N LEU A 66 20.15 -2.91 2.00
CA LEU A 66 21.19 -3.14 3.02
C LEU A 66 22.58 -2.75 2.50
N VAL A 67 22.94 -3.15 1.28
CA VAL A 67 24.22 -2.74 0.67
C VAL A 67 24.25 -1.23 0.43
N PHE A 68 23.14 -0.66 -0.05
CA PHE A 68 22.97 0.78 -0.20
C PHE A 68 23.17 1.50 1.13
N ALA A 69 22.41 1.15 2.16
CA ALA A 69 22.46 1.79 3.47
C ALA A 69 23.83 1.66 4.15
N GLY A 70 24.43 0.46 4.11
CA GLY A 70 25.73 0.20 4.73
C GLY A 70 26.87 1.00 4.10
N LEU A 71 26.87 1.16 2.78
CA LEU A 71 27.99 1.76 2.05
C LEU A 71 27.84 3.26 1.74
N LEU A 72 26.69 3.88 2.05
CA LEU A 72 26.49 5.33 1.90
C LEU A 72 27.61 6.16 2.54
N PHE A 73 28.05 5.78 3.75
CA PHE A 73 29.11 6.52 4.44
C PHE A 73 30.49 6.31 3.81
N THR A 74 30.84 5.06 3.51
CA THR A 74 32.05 4.69 2.78
C THR A 74 32.15 5.42 1.44
N ALA A 75 31.03 5.53 0.72
CA ALA A 75 30.95 6.21 -0.57
C ALA A 75 31.21 7.73 -0.48
N GLY A 76 30.68 8.40 0.54
CA GLY A 76 30.97 9.82 0.78
C GLY A 76 32.45 10.07 1.03
N LEU A 77 33.04 9.28 1.93
CA LEU A 77 34.46 9.35 2.28
C LEU A 77 35.35 9.05 1.07
N LEU A 78 35.03 8.02 0.29
CA LEU A 78 35.76 7.67 -0.93
C LEU A 78 35.61 8.75 -2.02
N GLY A 79 34.44 9.40 -2.09
CA GLY A 79 34.16 10.52 -3.00
C GLY A 79 35.03 11.73 -2.71
N ASP A 80 35.19 12.11 -1.44
CA ASP A 80 36.10 13.20 -1.06
C ASP A 80 37.58 12.81 -1.27
N ARG A 81 37.98 11.54 -1.04
CA ARG A 81 39.37 11.09 -1.25
C ARG A 81 39.79 10.91 -2.72
N LEU A 82 39.08 10.07 -3.47
CA LEU A 82 39.45 9.70 -4.85
C LEU A 82 38.99 10.73 -5.91
N GLY A 83 37.97 11.52 -5.55
CA GLY A 83 37.32 12.48 -6.42
C GLY A 83 35.89 12.08 -6.76
N ARG A 84 34.97 13.01 -6.54
CA ARG A 84 33.52 12.77 -6.56
C ARG A 84 33.02 12.37 -7.95
N LYS A 85 33.59 12.95 -9.01
CA LYS A 85 33.33 12.56 -10.40
C LYS A 85 33.69 11.09 -10.65
N LYS A 86 34.86 10.64 -10.21
CA LYS A 86 35.33 9.26 -10.40
C LYS A 86 34.47 8.26 -9.64
N VAL A 87 34.10 8.58 -8.40
CA VAL A 87 33.20 7.74 -7.59
C VAL A 87 31.80 7.69 -8.19
N LEU A 88 31.28 8.82 -8.70
CA LEU A 88 29.99 8.84 -9.40
C LEU A 88 30.02 8.01 -10.70
N LEU A 89 31.07 8.15 -11.52
CA LEU A 89 31.27 7.34 -12.74
C LEU A 89 31.36 5.84 -12.42
N GLY A 90 32.15 5.46 -11.41
CA GLY A 90 32.26 4.08 -10.94
C GLY A 90 30.93 3.52 -10.42
N GLY A 91 30.20 4.32 -9.63
CA GLY A 91 28.87 3.97 -9.14
C GLY A 91 27.86 3.74 -10.26
N MET A 92 27.83 4.64 -11.26
CA MET A 92 26.99 4.49 -12.45
C MET A 92 27.36 3.25 -13.26
N ALA A 93 28.65 2.97 -13.47
CA ALA A 93 29.10 1.78 -14.19
C ALA A 93 28.71 0.48 -13.46
N VAL A 94 28.94 0.40 -12.15
CA VAL A 94 28.53 -0.74 -11.31
C VAL A 94 27.01 -0.92 -11.33
N PHE A 95 26.24 0.16 -11.23
CA PHE A 95 24.78 0.12 -11.32
C PHE A 95 24.27 -0.35 -12.68
N GLY A 96 24.88 0.12 -13.78
CA GLY A 96 24.54 -0.30 -15.14
C GLY A 96 24.86 -1.76 -15.41
N ILE A 97 26.04 -2.24 -14.99
CA ILE A 97 26.42 -3.65 -15.09
C ILE A 97 25.47 -4.52 -14.25
N GLY A 98 25.19 -4.11 -13.01
CA GLY A 98 24.20 -4.78 -12.16
C GLY A 98 22.80 -4.81 -12.78
N SER A 99 22.39 -3.75 -13.48
CA SER A 99 21.10 -3.69 -14.19
C SER A 99 21.03 -4.67 -15.36
N VAL A 100 22.10 -4.79 -16.16
CA VAL A 100 22.18 -5.81 -17.23
C VAL A 100 22.08 -7.21 -16.63
N LEU A 101 22.89 -7.50 -15.61
CA LEU A 101 22.91 -8.82 -14.97
C LEU A 101 21.54 -9.16 -14.33
N ALA A 102 20.91 -8.21 -13.66
CA ALA A 102 19.56 -8.37 -13.10
C ALA A 102 18.52 -8.67 -14.20
N ALA A 103 18.55 -7.96 -15.33
CA ALA A 103 17.64 -8.16 -16.47
C ALA A 103 17.72 -9.58 -17.08
N PHE A 104 18.86 -10.26 -16.96
CA PHE A 104 19.12 -11.59 -17.50
C PHE A 104 19.29 -12.67 -16.42
N SER A 105 18.82 -12.42 -15.20
CA SER A 105 18.89 -13.41 -14.11
C SER A 105 18.16 -14.70 -14.51
N GLY A 106 18.83 -15.84 -14.41
CA GLY A 106 18.27 -17.18 -14.61
C GLY A 106 17.63 -17.76 -13.35
N SER A 107 17.92 -17.21 -12.17
CA SER A 107 17.38 -17.67 -10.88
C SER A 107 17.05 -16.51 -9.91
N PRO A 108 16.17 -16.72 -8.91
CA PRO A 108 15.93 -15.72 -7.86
C PRO A 108 17.19 -15.39 -7.04
N GLY A 109 18.11 -16.36 -6.88
CA GLY A 109 19.37 -16.15 -6.15
C GLY A 109 20.33 -15.19 -6.88
N GLU A 110 20.46 -15.36 -8.19
CA GLU A 110 21.18 -14.41 -9.05
C GLU A 110 20.58 -13.02 -8.97
N LEU A 111 19.25 -12.89 -9.07
CA LEU A 111 18.57 -11.61 -8.95
C LEU A 111 18.90 -10.92 -7.62
N ILE A 112 18.87 -11.63 -6.49
CA ILE A 112 19.25 -11.08 -5.17
C ILE A 112 20.71 -10.61 -5.16
N GLY A 113 21.64 -11.38 -5.75
CA GLY A 113 23.05 -11.01 -5.87
C GLY A 113 23.28 -9.77 -6.75
N PHE A 114 22.62 -9.68 -7.90
CA PHE A 114 22.72 -8.52 -8.78
C PHE A 114 22.02 -7.28 -8.20
N ARG A 115 20.94 -7.45 -7.43
CA ARG A 115 20.33 -6.38 -6.64
C ARG A 115 21.27 -5.84 -5.56
N ALA A 116 22.05 -6.69 -4.90
CA ALA A 116 23.12 -6.25 -4.00
C ALA A 116 24.20 -5.42 -4.75
N LEU A 117 24.60 -5.86 -5.95
CA LEU A 117 25.54 -5.14 -6.82
C LEU A 117 24.99 -3.77 -7.29
N MET A 118 23.69 -3.68 -7.60
CA MET A 118 23.03 -2.41 -7.91
C MET A 118 22.98 -1.49 -6.68
N GLY A 119 22.75 -2.04 -5.48
CA GLY A 119 22.82 -1.30 -4.21
C GLY A 119 24.20 -0.70 -3.94
N LEU A 120 25.27 -1.43 -4.29
CA LEU A 120 26.65 -0.93 -4.27
C LEU A 120 26.83 0.27 -5.21
N GLY A 121 26.37 0.16 -6.47
CA GLY A 121 26.43 1.26 -7.43
C GLY A 121 25.66 2.50 -6.94
N ALA A 122 24.43 2.30 -6.46
CA ALA A 122 23.58 3.34 -5.90
C ALA A 122 24.21 4.07 -4.70
N ALA A 123 24.94 3.33 -3.84
CA ALA A 123 25.62 3.90 -2.68
C ALA A 123 26.68 4.93 -3.08
N PHE A 124 27.36 4.72 -4.22
CA PHE A 124 28.30 5.69 -4.77
C PHE A 124 27.63 6.83 -5.53
N VAL A 125 26.48 6.61 -6.17
CA VAL A 125 25.75 7.64 -6.93
C VAL A 125 25.11 8.70 -6.03
N MET A 126 24.26 8.28 -5.08
CA MET A 126 23.42 9.20 -4.30
C MET A 126 24.19 10.29 -3.52
N PRO A 127 25.26 10.00 -2.75
CA PRO A 127 26.01 11.02 -2.06
C PRO A 127 26.92 11.84 -3.00
N ALA A 128 27.47 11.22 -4.06
CA ALA A 128 28.34 11.94 -4.98
C ALA A 128 27.57 13.01 -5.77
N THR A 129 26.31 12.76 -6.16
CA THR A 129 25.53 13.77 -6.90
C THR A 129 25.27 15.05 -6.11
N LEU A 130 24.80 14.95 -4.87
CA LEU A 130 24.57 16.12 -4.01
C LEU A 130 25.91 16.78 -3.60
N ALA A 131 26.98 16.02 -3.38
CA ALA A 131 28.30 16.59 -3.09
C ALA A 131 28.90 17.38 -4.28
N ILE A 132 28.74 16.89 -5.52
CA ILE A 132 29.14 17.63 -6.74
C ILE A 132 28.27 18.87 -6.90
N LEU A 133 26.95 18.78 -6.70
CA LEU A 133 26.03 19.91 -6.79
C LEU A 133 26.46 21.06 -5.86
N VAL A 134 26.75 20.78 -4.59
CA VAL A 134 27.18 21.80 -3.61
C VAL A 134 28.57 22.39 -3.92
N ASN A 135 29.42 21.64 -4.63
CA ASN A 135 30.73 22.13 -5.06
C ASN A 135 30.65 23.02 -6.31
N VAL A 136 29.79 22.66 -7.28
CA VAL A 136 29.62 23.37 -8.57
C VAL A 136 28.78 24.64 -8.44
N PHE A 137 27.81 24.68 -7.52
CA PHE A 137 26.97 25.86 -7.28
C PHE A 137 27.47 26.73 -6.12
N GLU A 138 27.31 28.05 -6.28
CA GLU A 138 27.59 29.07 -5.26
C GLU A 138 26.59 29.00 -4.09
N ARG A 139 26.95 29.50 -2.91
CA ARG A 139 26.16 29.30 -1.67
C ARG A 139 24.73 29.85 -1.79
N GLU A 140 24.58 30.89 -2.60
CA GLU A 140 23.38 31.64 -2.91
C GLU A 140 22.46 30.85 -3.87
N GLU A 141 23.06 30.10 -4.81
CA GLU A 141 22.32 29.27 -5.78
C GLU A 141 22.06 27.84 -5.28
N GLN A 142 22.83 27.34 -4.32
CA GLN A 142 22.72 25.99 -3.76
C GLN A 142 21.28 25.65 -3.36
N ALA A 143 20.56 26.56 -2.68
CA ALA A 143 19.18 26.33 -2.29
C ALA A 143 18.23 26.07 -3.48
N LYS A 144 18.45 26.75 -4.61
CA LYS A 144 17.70 26.55 -5.86
C LYS A 144 18.05 25.20 -6.51
N ALA A 145 19.34 24.88 -6.60
CA ALA A 145 19.82 23.64 -7.21
C ALA A 145 19.42 22.41 -6.38
N ILE A 146 19.54 22.46 -5.06
CA ILE A 146 19.05 21.42 -4.12
C ILE A 146 17.51 21.31 -4.23
N GLY A 147 16.79 22.42 -4.37
CA GLY A 147 15.34 22.40 -4.62
C GLY A 147 14.94 21.61 -5.86
N ILE A 148 15.69 21.76 -6.96
CA ILE A 148 15.49 21.00 -8.20
C ILE A 148 15.91 19.53 -8.03
N TRP A 149 17.00 19.25 -7.31
CA TRP A 149 17.44 17.89 -6.96
C TRP A 149 16.37 17.14 -6.15
N VAL A 150 15.75 17.79 -5.15
CA VAL A 150 14.64 17.23 -4.37
C VAL A 150 13.40 16.99 -5.23
N ALA A 151 13.07 17.93 -6.13
CA ALA A 151 11.96 17.78 -7.07
C ALA A 151 12.14 16.57 -8.01
N ALA A 152 13.35 16.36 -8.53
CA ALA A 152 13.65 15.22 -9.40
C ALA A 152 13.53 13.88 -8.67
N VAL A 153 13.96 13.78 -7.40
CA VAL A 153 13.74 12.60 -6.55
C VAL A 153 12.25 12.32 -6.37
N GLY A 154 11.45 13.34 -6.05
CA GLY A 154 9.99 13.20 -5.90
C GLY A 154 9.31 12.73 -7.19
N LEU A 155 9.71 13.30 -8.33
CA LEU A 155 9.21 12.92 -9.64
C LEU A 155 9.58 11.47 -10.02
N ALA A 156 10.80 11.03 -9.73
CA ALA A 156 11.26 9.67 -10.01
C ALA A 156 10.45 8.60 -9.25
N ILE A 157 10.01 8.90 -8.02
CA ILE A 157 9.14 8.00 -7.24
C ILE A 157 7.82 7.74 -7.99
N ALA A 158 7.17 8.80 -8.51
CA ALA A 158 5.87 8.67 -9.19
C ALA A 158 5.95 8.19 -10.64
N ILE A 159 7.05 8.48 -11.36
CA ILE A 159 7.28 7.95 -12.72
C ILE A 159 7.56 6.44 -12.71
N GLY A 160 8.08 5.91 -11.59
CA GLY A 160 8.40 4.49 -11.41
C GLY A 160 7.27 3.54 -11.78
N PRO A 161 6.10 3.56 -11.11
CA PRO A 161 5.06 2.58 -11.37
C PRO A 161 4.45 2.70 -12.77
N ILE A 162 4.42 3.92 -13.32
CA ILE A 162 3.95 4.19 -14.69
C ILE A 162 4.89 3.54 -15.71
N THR A 163 6.20 3.77 -15.56
CA THR A 163 7.22 3.19 -16.44
C THR A 163 7.26 1.66 -16.30
N GLY A 164 7.17 1.15 -15.07
CA GLY A 164 7.14 -0.28 -14.78
C GLY A 164 5.93 -0.99 -15.38
N GLY A 165 4.73 -0.41 -15.24
CA GLY A 165 3.50 -0.94 -15.83
C GLY A 165 3.60 -1.03 -17.37
N LEU A 166 3.96 0.07 -18.02
CA LEU A 166 4.10 0.13 -19.49
C LEU A 166 5.16 -0.86 -20.01
N LEU A 167 6.29 -1.00 -19.31
CA LEU A 167 7.34 -1.96 -19.67
C LEU A 167 6.86 -3.40 -19.54
N LEU A 168 6.14 -3.75 -18.47
CA LEU A 168 5.65 -5.12 -18.24
C LEU A 168 4.45 -5.50 -19.11
N GLU A 169 3.73 -4.53 -19.66
CA GLU A 169 2.64 -4.73 -20.62
C GLU A 169 3.17 -5.06 -22.02
N HIS A 170 4.31 -4.47 -22.43
CA HIS A 170 4.85 -4.58 -23.79
C HIS A 170 6.13 -5.44 -23.91
N PHE A 171 6.84 -5.69 -22.81
CA PHE A 171 8.13 -6.37 -22.78
C PHE A 171 8.21 -7.39 -21.62
N TRP A 172 9.21 -8.28 -21.67
CA TRP A 172 9.44 -9.27 -20.62
C TRP A 172 9.87 -8.63 -19.29
N TRP A 173 9.77 -9.38 -18.18
CA TRP A 173 10.03 -8.86 -16.83
C TRP A 173 11.40 -8.20 -16.65
N GLY A 174 12.45 -8.64 -17.36
CA GLY A 174 13.82 -8.10 -17.23
C GLY A 174 13.99 -6.70 -17.84
N SER A 175 13.06 -6.27 -18.70
CA SER A 175 13.05 -4.91 -19.29
C SER A 175 13.07 -3.80 -18.23
N VAL A 176 12.50 -4.09 -17.05
CA VAL A 176 12.45 -3.19 -15.88
C VAL A 176 13.81 -2.80 -15.31
N PHE A 177 14.81 -3.67 -15.48
CA PHE A 177 16.20 -3.37 -15.14
C PHE A 177 16.95 -2.88 -16.38
N PHE A 178 16.65 -3.44 -17.56
CA PHE A 178 17.32 -3.09 -18.81
C PHE A 178 17.13 -1.62 -19.21
N ILE A 179 15.98 -1.00 -18.87
CA ILE A 179 15.71 0.43 -19.11
C ILE A 179 16.75 1.36 -18.45
N ASN A 180 17.39 0.93 -17.35
CA ASN A 180 18.45 1.70 -16.70
C ASN A 180 19.70 1.83 -17.57
N VAL A 181 19.98 0.85 -18.43
CA VAL A 181 21.23 0.73 -19.21
C VAL A 181 21.46 1.89 -20.18
N PRO A 182 20.52 2.26 -21.08
CA PRO A 182 20.71 3.41 -21.96
C PRO A 182 20.81 4.74 -21.18
N VAL A 183 20.07 4.87 -20.07
CA VAL A 183 20.08 6.06 -19.21
C VAL A 183 21.44 6.20 -18.50
N VAL A 184 21.99 5.09 -17.99
CA VAL A 184 23.33 5.02 -17.39
C VAL A 184 24.41 5.34 -18.43
N ALA A 185 24.34 4.76 -19.63
CA ALA A 185 25.31 5.01 -20.70
C ALA A 185 25.33 6.49 -21.11
N ALA A 186 24.15 7.09 -21.36
CA ALA A 186 24.02 8.52 -21.64
C ALA A 186 24.51 9.39 -20.48
N GLY A 187 24.18 9.02 -19.24
CA GLY A 187 24.65 9.70 -18.03
C GLY A 187 26.17 9.68 -17.89
N ILE A 188 26.82 8.53 -18.12
CA ILE A 188 28.29 8.38 -18.09
C ILE A 188 28.94 9.27 -19.17
N VAL A 189 28.47 9.22 -20.41
CA VAL A 189 29.01 10.04 -21.51
C VAL A 189 28.88 11.53 -21.18
N ALA A 190 27.68 11.99 -20.79
CA ALA A 190 27.46 13.38 -20.42
C ALA A 190 28.29 13.82 -19.20
N MET A 191 28.52 12.91 -18.25
CA MET A 191 29.32 13.17 -17.05
C MET A 191 30.82 13.28 -17.34
N VAL A 192 31.37 12.45 -18.22
CA VAL A 192 32.76 12.58 -18.69
C VAL A 192 32.97 13.95 -19.33
N LEU A 193 32.03 14.40 -20.17
CA LEU A 193 32.11 15.65 -20.95
C LEU A 193 31.83 16.93 -20.14
N LEU A 194 30.89 16.90 -19.19
CA LEU A 194 30.36 18.12 -18.54
C LEU A 194 30.79 18.30 -17.08
N VAL A 195 30.95 17.21 -16.32
CA VAL A 195 31.19 17.30 -14.87
C VAL A 195 32.67 17.54 -14.58
N PRO A 196 33.05 18.53 -13.75
CA PRO A 196 34.43 18.76 -13.34
C PRO A 196 34.89 17.74 -12.30
N ASP A 197 36.20 17.49 -12.23
CA ASP A 197 36.78 16.77 -11.10
C ASP A 197 36.80 17.65 -9.84
N SER A 198 36.25 17.14 -8.74
CA SER A 198 36.33 17.75 -7.41
C SER A 198 36.68 16.68 -6.38
N ARG A 199 37.58 17.02 -5.44
CA ARG A 199 38.09 16.17 -4.36
C ARG A 199 38.53 17.03 -3.18
N ASP A 200 38.67 16.44 -2.00
CA ASP A 200 39.39 17.04 -0.89
C ASP A 200 40.89 17.13 -1.28
N PRO A 201 41.53 18.31 -1.21
CA PRO A 201 42.97 18.44 -1.47
C PRO A 201 43.84 17.84 -0.36
N ALA A 202 43.34 17.71 0.88
CA ALA A 202 44.07 17.23 2.05
C ALA A 202 43.27 16.14 2.82
N PRO A 203 42.92 15.00 2.18
CA PRO A 203 41.94 14.04 2.67
C PRO A 203 42.30 13.29 3.97
N GLY A 204 43.48 13.49 4.55
CA GLY A 204 43.96 12.76 5.73
C GLY A 204 44.05 11.24 5.57
N ARG A 205 44.40 10.54 6.65
CA ARG A 205 44.49 9.07 6.69
C ARG A 205 43.10 8.43 6.70
N LEU A 206 42.93 7.30 6.01
CA LEU A 206 41.73 6.46 6.08
C LEU A 206 41.53 5.93 7.51
N ASP A 207 40.29 5.94 7.97
CA ASP A 207 39.87 5.26 9.20
C ASP A 207 39.08 3.98 8.83
N PRO A 208 39.78 2.86 8.55
CA PRO A 208 39.12 1.62 8.13
C PRO A 208 38.25 1.01 9.24
N LEU A 209 38.56 1.29 10.52
CA LEU A 209 37.77 0.82 11.65
C LEU A 209 36.46 1.62 11.77
N GLY A 210 36.51 2.94 11.69
CA GLY A 210 35.32 3.80 11.62
C GLY A 210 34.42 3.45 10.43
N VAL A 211 35.02 3.19 9.25
CA VAL A 211 34.29 2.67 8.09
C VAL A 211 33.62 1.33 8.40
N LEU A 212 34.35 0.33 8.90
CA LEU A 212 33.78 -0.99 9.19
C LEU A 212 32.66 -0.94 10.24
N LEU A 213 32.85 -0.17 11.33
CA LEU A 213 31.84 0.02 12.37
C LEU A 213 30.59 0.71 11.82
N SER A 214 30.74 1.73 10.94
CA SER A 214 29.58 2.38 10.34
C SER A 214 28.80 1.46 9.40
N VAL A 215 29.49 0.66 8.57
CA VAL A 215 28.86 -0.34 7.68
C VAL A 215 28.10 -1.38 8.51
N VAL A 216 28.76 -2.04 9.47
CA VAL A 216 28.15 -3.10 10.29
C VAL A 216 27.00 -2.53 11.14
N GLY A 217 27.19 -1.36 11.75
CA GLY A 217 26.17 -0.72 12.57
C GLY A 217 24.92 -0.32 11.78
N LEU A 218 25.09 0.27 10.59
CA LEU A 218 23.97 0.62 9.71
C LEU A 218 23.26 -0.61 9.13
N VAL A 219 24.01 -1.62 8.68
CA VAL A 219 23.42 -2.87 8.16
C VAL A 219 22.61 -3.58 9.25
N LEU A 220 23.15 -3.73 10.46
CA LEU A 220 22.42 -4.33 11.59
C LEU A 220 21.17 -3.51 11.95
N LEU A 221 21.30 -2.19 12.09
CA LEU A 221 20.17 -1.32 12.44
C LEU A 221 19.06 -1.41 11.38
N VAL A 222 19.39 -1.24 10.09
CA VAL A 222 18.41 -1.26 9.00
C VAL A 222 17.82 -2.67 8.81
N TYR A 223 18.61 -3.73 8.92
CA TYR A 223 18.11 -5.11 8.86
C TYR A 223 17.15 -5.42 10.02
N GLY A 224 17.49 -5.00 11.24
CA GLY A 224 16.61 -5.13 12.40
C GLY A 224 15.29 -4.37 12.24
N ILE A 225 15.33 -3.16 11.68
CA ILE A 225 14.13 -2.36 11.37
C ILE A 225 13.27 -3.06 10.31
N ILE A 226 13.85 -3.47 9.18
CA ILE A 226 13.16 -4.22 8.12
C ILE A 226 12.49 -5.47 8.68
N LYS A 227 13.23 -6.27 9.45
CA LYS A 227 12.73 -7.51 10.05
C LYS A 227 11.61 -7.26 11.06
N GLY A 228 11.72 -6.21 11.88
CA GLY A 228 10.65 -5.80 12.80
C GLY A 228 9.37 -5.42 12.08
N GLY A 229 9.48 -4.77 10.92
CA GLY A 229 8.36 -4.49 10.01
C GLY A 229 7.75 -5.75 9.38
N GLN A 230 8.60 -6.68 8.88
CA GLN A 230 8.16 -7.93 8.25
C GLN A 230 7.40 -8.86 9.22
N LEU A 231 7.92 -9.05 10.44
CA LEU A 231 7.23 -9.82 11.48
C LEU A 231 6.01 -9.05 12.04
N ALA A 232 6.03 -7.73 11.88
CA ALA A 232 5.17 -6.79 12.59
C ALA A 232 5.20 -7.03 14.11
N ASP A 233 6.40 -7.32 14.63
CA ASP A 233 6.70 -7.54 16.04
C ASP A 233 8.11 -6.98 16.31
N PHE A 234 8.15 -5.81 16.95
CA PHE A 234 9.40 -5.19 17.41
C PHE A 234 9.85 -5.67 18.79
N THR A 235 9.08 -6.54 19.44
CA THR A 235 9.42 -7.15 20.73
C THR A 235 10.06 -8.53 20.60
N ASP A 236 10.03 -9.11 19.39
CA ASP A 236 10.77 -10.32 19.05
C ASP A 236 12.24 -10.19 19.47
N ALA A 237 12.74 -11.22 20.15
CA ALA A 237 14.07 -11.19 20.75
C ALA A 237 15.17 -11.05 19.69
N GLN A 238 14.97 -11.58 18.48
CA GLN A 238 15.96 -11.45 17.40
C GLN A 238 15.91 -10.06 16.76
N VAL A 239 14.73 -9.45 16.60
CA VAL A 239 14.59 -8.04 16.18
C VAL A 239 15.26 -7.10 17.18
N LEU A 240 14.93 -7.22 18.47
CA LEU A 240 15.55 -6.41 19.54
C LEU A 240 17.05 -6.62 19.64
N ALA A 241 17.54 -7.87 19.54
CA ALA A 241 18.97 -8.16 19.54
C ALA A 241 19.68 -7.53 18.32
N THR A 242 19.06 -7.58 17.14
CA THR A 242 19.66 -7.03 15.91
C THR A 242 19.70 -5.49 15.94
N ILE A 243 18.60 -4.84 16.32
CA ILE A 243 18.54 -3.38 16.49
C ILE A 243 19.50 -2.94 17.61
N GLY A 244 19.49 -3.64 18.75
CA GLY A 244 20.38 -3.38 19.88
C GLY A 244 21.86 -3.51 19.51
N ALA A 245 22.24 -4.57 18.80
CA ALA A 245 23.60 -4.74 18.29
C ALA A 245 23.99 -3.62 17.31
N GLY A 246 23.10 -3.23 16.39
CA GLY A 246 23.31 -2.09 15.50
C GLY A 246 23.55 -0.78 16.26
N LEU A 247 22.71 -0.48 17.26
CA LEU A 247 22.87 0.70 18.12
C LEU A 247 24.17 0.67 18.96
N VAL A 248 24.57 -0.49 19.47
CA VAL A 248 25.85 -0.66 20.19
C VAL A 248 27.03 -0.42 19.25
N VAL A 249 27.02 -1.00 18.06
CA VAL A 249 28.09 -0.82 17.06
C VAL A 249 28.16 0.63 16.57
N LEU A 250 27.03 1.31 16.37
CA LEU A 250 26.99 2.75 16.06
C LEU A 250 27.44 3.61 17.25
N GLY A 251 27.19 3.19 18.49
CA GLY A 251 27.74 3.82 19.69
C GLY A 251 29.27 3.69 19.76
N LEU A 252 29.80 2.51 19.43
CA LEU A 252 31.25 2.27 19.31
C LEU A 252 31.88 3.09 18.17
N PHE A 253 31.20 3.22 17.02
CA PHE A 253 31.59 4.12 15.94
C PHE A 253 31.72 5.57 16.43
N VAL A 254 30.68 6.11 17.08
CA VAL A 254 30.71 7.50 17.61
C VAL A 254 31.78 7.68 18.69
N TRP A 255 32.03 6.67 19.52
CA TRP A 255 33.10 6.69 20.53
C TRP A 255 34.50 6.65 19.90
N HIS A 256 34.68 5.85 18.85
CA HIS A 256 35.92 5.74 18.08
C HIS A 256 36.22 7.04 17.32
N GLU A 257 35.25 7.58 16.56
CA GLU A 257 35.39 8.85 15.84
C GLU A 257 35.76 10.01 16.78
N LYS A 258 35.19 10.07 17.99
CA LYS A 258 35.55 11.07 19.02
C LYS A 258 36.97 10.95 19.58
N ARG A 259 37.64 9.80 19.39
CA ARG A 259 39.01 9.53 19.85
C ARG A 259 40.01 9.39 18.72
N SER A 260 39.54 9.24 17.48
CA SER A 260 40.36 9.13 16.28
C SER A 260 41.08 10.45 16.02
N SER A 261 42.36 10.37 15.63
CA SER A 261 43.11 11.54 15.18
C SER A 261 42.73 12.00 13.77
N HIS A 262 41.97 11.18 13.04
CA HIS A 262 41.58 11.41 11.65
C HIS A 262 40.10 10.98 11.44
N PRO A 263 39.13 11.60 12.15
CA PRO A 263 37.73 11.20 12.06
C PRO A 263 37.17 11.37 10.66
N ALA A 264 36.34 10.41 10.23
CA ALA A 264 35.61 10.45 8.97
C ALA A 264 34.42 11.43 9.03
N ILE A 265 33.82 11.63 10.22
CA ILE A 265 32.94 12.77 10.55
C ILE A 265 33.40 13.40 11.86
N ASP A 266 33.57 14.73 11.83
CA ASP A 266 33.66 15.51 13.06
C ASP A 266 32.30 15.51 13.78
N ILE A 267 32.23 14.77 14.88
CA ILE A 267 31.01 14.61 15.68
C ILE A 267 30.63 15.93 16.39
N ASP A 268 31.54 16.89 16.55
CA ASP A 268 31.22 18.18 17.16
C ASP A 268 30.24 19.02 16.30
N TYR A 269 30.06 18.72 15.00
CA TYR A 269 28.97 19.31 14.20
C TYR A 269 27.58 19.07 14.82
N PHE A 270 27.36 17.94 15.50
CA PHE A 270 26.09 17.65 16.19
C PHE A 270 25.85 18.51 17.44
N ARG A 271 26.88 19.22 17.94
CA ARG A 271 26.72 20.20 19.03
C ARG A 271 26.08 21.50 18.55
N ASN A 272 26.08 21.77 17.24
CA ASN A 272 25.31 22.85 16.65
C ASN A 272 23.81 22.45 16.60
N PRO A 273 22.91 23.14 17.34
CA PRO A 273 21.49 22.77 17.37
C PRO A 273 20.81 22.88 16.00
N ALA A 274 21.27 23.78 15.12
CA ALA A 274 20.70 23.93 13.78
C ALA A 274 21.05 22.73 12.89
N PHE A 275 22.26 22.20 12.99
CA PHE A 275 22.70 21.02 12.26
C PHE A 275 21.93 19.77 12.71
N SER A 276 21.89 19.52 14.01
CA SER A 276 21.15 18.38 14.59
C SER A 276 19.64 18.47 14.33
N ALA A 277 19.04 19.66 14.37
CA ALA A 277 17.64 19.85 13.99
C ALA A 277 17.40 19.60 12.49
N ALA A 278 18.32 20.00 11.60
CA ALA A 278 18.21 19.74 10.17
C ALA A 278 18.33 18.25 9.85
N ILE A 279 19.26 17.52 10.48
CA ILE A 279 19.40 16.07 10.34
C ILE A 279 18.14 15.35 10.85
N ALA A 280 17.62 15.72 12.02
CA ALA A 280 16.38 15.16 12.56
C ALA A 280 15.16 15.46 11.66
N ALA A 281 15.09 16.67 11.09
CA ALA A 281 14.05 17.05 10.14
C ALA A 281 14.10 16.20 8.86
N VAL A 282 15.30 15.94 8.33
CA VAL A 282 15.49 15.06 7.17
C VAL A 282 14.98 13.65 7.46
N ALA A 283 15.34 13.08 8.62
CA ALA A 283 14.89 11.74 9.03
C ALA A 283 13.37 11.67 9.23
N LEU A 284 12.76 12.66 9.90
CA LEU A 284 11.31 12.71 10.15
C LEU A 284 10.50 12.87 8.85
N VAL A 285 10.99 13.66 7.89
CA VAL A 285 10.32 13.81 6.60
C VAL A 285 10.43 12.53 5.78
N PHE A 286 11.58 11.82 5.79
CA PHE A 286 11.68 10.53 5.09
C PHE A 286 10.87 9.42 5.77
N PHE A 287 10.77 9.43 7.11
CA PHE A 287 9.84 8.60 7.86
C PHE A 287 8.39 8.83 7.39
N SER A 288 7.96 10.08 7.33
CA SER A 288 6.61 10.43 6.87
C SER A 288 6.41 10.06 5.40
N LEU A 289 7.38 10.34 4.52
CA LEU A 289 7.27 10.05 3.08
C LEU A 289 7.15 8.56 2.82
N MET A 290 8.13 7.76 3.23
CA MET A 290 8.13 6.32 2.95
C MET A 290 7.02 5.59 3.70
N GLY A 291 6.74 6.01 4.94
CA GLY A 291 5.66 5.43 5.76
C GLY A 291 4.26 5.71 5.23
N VAL A 292 3.95 6.97 4.86
CA VAL A 292 2.67 7.32 4.22
C VAL A 292 2.54 6.64 2.87
N THR A 293 3.59 6.67 2.02
CA THR A 293 3.52 6.01 0.71
C THR A 293 3.26 4.51 0.86
N PHE A 294 3.96 3.81 1.77
CA PHE A 294 3.71 2.39 2.04
C PHE A 294 2.25 2.12 2.46
N PHE A 295 1.77 2.84 3.50
CA PHE A 295 0.42 2.62 4.02
C PHE A 295 -0.66 2.98 2.98
N MET A 296 -0.48 4.07 2.24
CA MET A 296 -1.46 4.50 1.23
C MET A 296 -1.47 3.60 0.00
N VAL A 297 -0.32 3.10 -0.45
CA VAL A 297 -0.27 2.09 -1.52
C VAL A 297 -1.00 0.82 -1.08
N PHE A 298 -0.85 0.39 0.19
CA PHE A 298 -1.64 -0.71 0.73
C PHE A 298 -3.16 -0.40 0.76
N TYR A 299 -3.57 0.79 1.20
CA TYR A 299 -4.98 1.20 1.16
C TYR A 299 -5.54 1.22 -0.26
N ILE A 300 -4.82 1.82 -1.22
CA ILE A 300 -5.25 1.93 -2.62
C ILE A 300 -5.38 0.54 -3.27
N GLN A 301 -4.44 -0.39 -3.06
CA GLN A 301 -4.49 -1.69 -3.71
C GLN A 301 -5.34 -2.70 -2.94
N SER A 302 -5.08 -2.88 -1.64
CA SER A 302 -5.70 -3.95 -0.84
C SER A 302 -7.11 -3.62 -0.34
N VAL A 303 -7.41 -2.34 -0.09
CA VAL A 303 -8.73 -1.91 0.44
C VAL A 303 -9.61 -1.37 -0.68
N ARG A 304 -9.04 -0.58 -1.59
CA ARG A 304 -9.78 0.05 -2.71
C ARG A 304 -9.76 -0.75 -4.01
N GLY A 305 -8.95 -1.81 -4.12
CA GLY A 305 -8.93 -2.72 -5.27
C GLY A 305 -8.26 -2.16 -6.53
N PHE A 306 -7.59 -1.01 -6.45
CA PHE A 306 -6.93 -0.39 -7.60
C PHE A 306 -5.65 -1.12 -8.01
N SER A 307 -5.22 -0.93 -9.25
CA SER A 307 -3.98 -1.50 -9.76
C SER A 307 -2.73 -0.80 -9.20
N ALA A 308 -1.57 -1.39 -9.46
CA ALA A 308 -0.28 -0.77 -9.15
C ALA A 308 -0.03 0.51 -9.99
N LEU A 309 -0.57 0.57 -11.21
CA LEU A 309 -0.51 1.75 -12.07
C LEU A 309 -1.34 2.89 -11.48
N ASP A 310 -2.60 2.62 -11.13
CA ASP A 310 -3.50 3.60 -10.48
C ASP A 310 -2.91 4.14 -9.18
N SER A 311 -2.24 3.28 -8.39
CA SER A 311 -1.51 3.67 -7.19
C SER A 311 -0.40 4.67 -7.48
N GLY A 312 0.35 4.48 -8.58
CA GLY A 312 1.37 5.41 -9.04
C GLY A 312 0.78 6.74 -9.51
N LEU A 313 -0.33 6.69 -10.26
CA LEU A 313 -1.05 7.88 -10.71
C LEU A 313 -1.58 8.72 -9.54
N LEU A 314 -2.14 8.08 -8.51
CA LEU A 314 -2.62 8.75 -7.29
C LEU A 314 -1.48 9.36 -6.44
N LEU A 315 -0.21 8.98 -6.67
CA LEU A 315 0.96 9.62 -6.06
C LEU A 315 1.48 10.84 -6.85
N LEU A 316 1.01 11.07 -8.08
CA LEU A 316 1.42 12.23 -8.88
C LEU A 316 1.18 13.58 -8.19
N PRO A 317 0.08 13.84 -7.46
CA PRO A 317 -0.10 15.13 -6.77
C PRO A 317 1.02 15.46 -5.77
N LEU A 318 1.58 14.44 -5.09
CA LEU A 318 2.74 14.62 -4.20
C LEU A 318 3.99 15.03 -4.99
N ALA A 319 4.27 14.34 -6.10
CA ALA A 319 5.40 14.65 -6.97
C ALA A 319 5.26 16.03 -7.65
N VAL A 320 4.07 16.38 -8.13
CA VAL A 320 3.75 17.69 -8.71
C VAL A 320 3.93 18.79 -7.67
N ALA A 321 3.46 18.61 -6.44
CA ALA A 321 3.71 19.56 -5.37
C ALA A 321 5.21 19.74 -5.07
N GLN A 322 6.00 18.66 -5.06
CA GLN A 322 7.45 18.78 -4.92
C GLN A 322 8.10 19.53 -6.10
N LEU A 323 7.69 19.26 -7.34
CA LEU A 323 8.15 19.95 -8.54
C LEU A 323 7.82 21.45 -8.52
N LEU A 324 6.63 21.81 -8.05
CA LEU A 324 6.20 23.20 -7.93
C LEU A 324 6.90 23.92 -6.77
N PHE A 325 6.93 23.34 -5.58
CA PHE A 325 7.34 24.07 -4.38
C PHE A 325 8.84 23.96 -4.04
N ALA A 326 9.53 22.85 -4.34
CA ALA A 326 10.90 22.67 -3.85
C ALA A 326 11.92 23.67 -4.45
N PRO A 327 11.91 23.99 -5.77
CA PRO A 327 12.76 25.05 -6.32
C PRO A 327 12.37 26.46 -5.83
N ARG A 328 11.11 26.64 -5.42
CA ARG A 328 10.53 27.92 -4.98
C ARG A 328 10.68 28.16 -3.47
N ALA A 329 10.97 27.11 -2.68
CA ALA A 329 11.12 27.17 -1.22
C ALA A 329 12.13 28.24 -0.78
N ARG A 330 13.19 28.48 -1.56
CA ARG A 330 14.17 29.55 -1.30
C ARG A 330 13.51 30.95 -1.15
N LEU A 331 12.50 31.28 -1.96
CA LEU A 331 11.84 32.59 -1.94
C LEU A 331 11.04 32.78 -0.64
N VAL A 332 10.46 31.68 -0.14
CA VAL A 332 9.75 31.65 1.15
C VAL A 332 10.75 31.76 2.31
N VAL A 333 11.92 31.11 2.18
CA VAL A 333 13.02 31.18 3.16
C VAL A 333 13.66 32.57 3.21
N GLU A 334 13.86 33.21 2.06
CA GLU A 334 14.35 34.60 1.93
C GLU A 334 13.39 35.59 2.64
N ARG A 335 12.07 35.36 2.56
CA ARG A 335 11.06 36.24 3.15
C ARG A 335 10.74 35.98 4.63
N PHE A 336 10.72 34.73 5.07
CA PHE A 336 10.25 34.33 6.40
C PHE A 336 11.32 33.66 7.28
N GLY A 337 12.49 33.36 6.73
CA GLY A 337 13.58 32.67 7.42
C GLY A 337 13.40 31.15 7.46
N ALA A 338 14.51 30.41 7.33
CA ALA A 338 14.49 28.94 7.22
C ALA A 338 13.74 28.24 8.36
N ARG A 339 13.86 28.74 9.60
CA ARG A 339 13.19 28.17 10.77
C ARG A 339 11.66 28.22 10.65
N ALA A 340 11.09 29.36 10.26
CA ALA A 340 9.64 29.51 10.13
C ALA A 340 9.10 28.62 9.01
N VAL A 341 9.80 28.57 7.87
CA VAL A 341 9.41 27.72 6.72
C VAL A 341 9.46 26.24 7.06
N CYS A 342 10.52 25.77 7.73
CA CYS A 342 10.62 24.37 8.15
C CYS A 342 9.54 24.02 9.20
N THR A 343 9.25 24.91 10.16
CA THR A 343 8.19 24.68 11.14
C THR A 343 6.81 24.64 10.48
N GLY A 344 6.50 25.56 9.56
CA GLY A 344 5.25 25.56 8.80
C GLY A 344 5.08 24.31 7.94
N GLY A 345 6.15 23.89 7.24
CA GLY A 345 6.17 22.65 6.46
C GLY A 345 5.96 21.41 7.34
N MET A 346 6.59 21.33 8.51
CA MET A 346 6.39 20.22 9.45
C MET A 346 4.96 20.16 10.00
N LEU A 347 4.38 21.32 10.34
CA LEU A 347 2.99 21.40 10.76
C LEU A 347 2.03 20.99 9.64
N LEU A 348 2.33 21.33 8.39
CA LEU A 348 1.55 20.89 7.23
C LEU A 348 1.63 19.38 7.04
N VAL A 349 2.83 18.78 7.08
CA VAL A 349 3.04 17.32 7.02
C VAL A 349 2.34 16.59 8.18
N ALA A 350 2.35 17.16 9.38
CA ALA A 350 1.62 16.61 10.52
C ALA A 350 0.09 16.72 10.33
N ALA A 351 -0.40 17.82 9.76
CA ALA A 351 -1.82 18.02 9.47
C ALA A 351 -2.33 17.09 8.37
N THR A 352 -1.55 16.83 7.31
CA THR A 352 -1.89 15.84 6.28
C THR A 352 -1.81 14.40 6.81
N MET A 353 -0.83 14.08 7.66
CA MET A 353 -0.81 12.80 8.39
C MET A 353 -2.03 12.61 9.31
N ALA A 354 -2.51 13.67 9.96
CA ALA A 354 -3.77 13.62 10.70
C ALA A 354 -5.00 13.53 9.76
N GLY A 355 -4.96 14.19 8.60
CA GLY A 355 -6.02 14.12 7.59
C GLY A 355 -6.21 12.73 6.99
N PHE A 356 -5.14 11.94 6.87
CA PHE A 356 -5.21 10.53 6.47
C PHE A 356 -5.99 9.64 7.45
N LEU A 357 -6.21 10.07 8.71
CA LEU A 357 -7.08 9.37 9.66
C LEU A 357 -8.58 9.50 9.33
N LEU A 358 -8.93 10.41 8.41
CA LEU A 358 -10.31 10.64 7.96
C LEU A 358 -10.68 9.82 6.72
N LEU A 359 -9.77 8.96 6.22
CA LEU A 359 -10.03 8.12 5.06
C LEU A 359 -10.76 6.83 5.46
N GLU A 360 -11.97 6.71 4.94
CA GLU A 360 -12.83 5.52 5.02
C GLU A 360 -12.72 4.68 3.72
N THR A 361 -13.38 3.52 3.67
CA THR A 361 -13.25 2.55 2.55
C THR A 361 -13.81 3.08 1.22
N ASP A 362 -14.73 4.02 1.25
CA ASP A 362 -15.40 4.63 0.09
C ASP A 362 -14.98 6.09 -0.17
N SER A 363 -13.99 6.61 0.58
CA SER A 363 -13.59 8.02 0.52
C SER A 363 -13.25 8.50 -0.90
N PRO A 364 -13.75 9.67 -1.33
CA PRO A 364 -13.59 10.13 -2.70
C PRO A 364 -12.13 10.47 -3.04
N LEU A 365 -11.68 10.08 -4.24
CA LEU A 365 -10.26 10.14 -4.64
C LEU A 365 -9.65 11.53 -4.55
N TRP A 366 -10.42 12.58 -4.83
CA TRP A 366 -9.94 13.97 -4.74
C TRP A 366 -9.44 14.34 -3.33
N VAL A 367 -9.96 13.73 -2.26
CA VAL A 367 -9.46 13.96 -0.89
C VAL A 367 -8.04 13.40 -0.74
N LEU A 368 -7.81 12.20 -1.28
CA LEU A 368 -6.50 11.55 -1.28
C LEU A 368 -5.48 12.36 -2.09
N GLU A 369 -5.88 12.83 -3.28
CA GLU A 369 -5.05 13.71 -4.13
C GLU A 369 -4.69 15.02 -3.43
N VAL A 370 -5.65 15.67 -2.77
CA VAL A 370 -5.44 16.91 -2.00
C VAL A 370 -4.49 16.66 -0.83
N LEU A 371 -4.67 15.56 -0.07
CA LEU A 371 -3.78 15.21 1.03
C LEU A 371 -2.35 14.92 0.52
N PHE A 372 -2.19 14.20 -0.60
CA PHE A 372 -0.89 13.97 -1.22
C PHE A 372 -0.23 15.26 -1.74
N PHE A 373 -1.00 16.17 -2.34
CA PHE A 373 -0.50 17.46 -2.80
C PHE A 373 0.01 18.31 -1.62
N PHE A 374 -0.76 18.43 -0.54
CA PHE A 374 -0.32 19.18 0.64
C PHE A 374 0.83 18.49 1.39
N GLN A 375 0.88 17.15 1.42
CA GLN A 375 2.00 16.38 1.95
C GLN A 375 3.28 16.72 1.17
N GLY A 376 3.24 16.61 -0.16
CA GLY A 376 4.36 16.96 -1.04
C GLY A 376 4.77 18.44 -0.91
N ALA A 377 3.80 19.35 -0.79
CA ALA A 377 4.06 20.78 -0.58
C ALA A 377 4.76 21.06 0.76
N GLY A 378 4.32 20.43 1.86
CA GLY A 378 4.97 20.54 3.16
C GLY A 378 6.41 20.04 3.12
N MET A 379 6.63 18.86 2.54
CA MET A 379 7.97 18.28 2.36
C MET A 379 8.88 19.15 1.50
N ALA A 380 8.35 19.72 0.43
CA ALA A 380 9.06 20.61 -0.49
C ALA A 380 9.56 21.91 0.15
N HIS A 381 8.88 22.40 1.20
CA HIS A 381 9.32 23.56 1.97
C HIS A 381 10.35 23.21 3.06
N ILE A 382 10.40 21.96 3.53
CA ILE A 382 11.39 21.49 4.51
C ILE A 382 12.70 21.08 3.82
N MET A 383 12.62 20.20 2.81
CA MET A 383 13.76 19.44 2.29
C MET A 383 14.91 20.30 1.75
N PRO A 384 14.67 21.31 0.88
CA PRO A 384 15.74 22.16 0.36
C PRO A 384 16.47 22.97 1.44
N PRO A 385 15.82 23.73 2.35
CA PRO A 385 16.54 24.49 3.37
C PRO A 385 17.26 23.60 4.40
N VAL A 386 16.70 22.47 4.84
CA VAL A 386 17.42 21.59 5.80
C VAL A 386 18.64 20.94 5.15
N THR A 387 18.53 20.50 3.89
CA THR A 387 19.67 19.93 3.15
C THR A 387 20.73 21.01 2.90
N THR A 388 20.32 22.23 2.55
CA THR A 388 21.24 23.37 2.40
C THR A 388 21.96 23.69 3.71
N ALA A 389 21.24 23.72 4.84
CA ALA A 389 21.82 23.98 6.16
C ALA A 389 22.84 22.91 6.59
N ILE A 390 22.56 21.62 6.34
CA ILE A 390 23.52 20.52 6.56
C ILE A 390 24.77 20.75 5.72
N MET A 391 24.60 20.99 4.42
CA MET A 391 25.73 21.11 3.49
C MET A 391 26.56 22.39 3.68
N GLN A 392 25.97 23.47 4.18
CA GLN A 392 26.67 24.74 4.45
C GLN A 392 27.37 24.79 5.81
N ALA A 393 27.07 23.86 6.72
CA ALA A 393 27.74 23.69 8.01
C ALA A 393 29.10 22.99 7.91
N LEU A 394 29.36 22.27 6.81
CA LEU A 394 30.65 21.63 6.54
C LEU A 394 31.50 22.46 5.54
N PRO A 395 32.84 22.30 5.56
CA PRO A 395 33.71 22.77 4.48
C PRO A 395 33.33 22.15 3.13
N ARG A 396 33.56 22.87 2.02
CA ARG A 396 33.22 22.42 0.65
C ARG A 396 34.04 21.20 0.20
N GLU A 397 35.14 20.96 0.88
CA GLU A 397 36.10 19.87 0.71
C GLU A 397 35.54 18.57 1.29
N LYS A 398 34.71 18.65 2.34
CA LYS A 398 34.05 17.52 3.03
C LYS A 398 32.58 17.30 2.60
N ALA A 399 32.22 17.78 1.40
CA ALA A 399 30.85 17.68 0.90
C ALA A 399 30.40 16.23 0.63
N GLY A 400 31.31 15.31 0.33
CA GLY A 400 31.01 13.88 0.22
C GLY A 400 30.56 13.29 1.55
N SER A 401 31.33 13.48 2.63
CA SER A 401 30.93 13.07 3.99
C SER A 401 29.62 13.72 4.45
N GLY A 402 29.44 15.03 4.23
CA GLY A 402 28.19 15.72 4.58
C GLY A 402 26.97 15.20 3.82
N SER A 403 27.12 14.94 2.52
CA SER A 403 26.05 14.37 1.70
C SER A 403 25.74 12.92 2.05
N ALA A 404 26.75 12.11 2.37
CA ALA A 404 26.57 10.75 2.83
C ALA A 404 25.79 10.71 4.15
N LEU A 405 26.17 11.55 5.12
CA LEU A 405 25.45 11.66 6.39
C LEU A 405 23.97 12.04 6.19
N ASN A 406 23.69 13.05 5.36
CA ASN A 406 22.32 13.40 4.98
C ASN A 406 21.55 12.21 4.39
N ASN A 407 22.15 11.45 3.46
CA ASN A 407 21.50 10.28 2.86
C ASN A 407 21.33 9.11 3.84
N THR A 408 22.27 8.87 4.76
CA THR A 408 22.15 7.85 5.80
C THR A 408 20.92 8.11 6.69
N PHE A 409 20.72 9.36 7.14
CA PHE A 409 19.56 9.72 7.94
C PHE A 409 18.24 9.69 7.16
N ARG A 410 18.26 9.96 5.84
CA ARG A 410 17.11 9.71 4.95
C ARG A 410 16.76 8.23 4.92
N GLN A 411 17.76 7.37 4.78
CA GLN A 411 17.57 5.92 4.65
C GLN A 411 17.06 5.28 5.94
N VAL A 412 17.66 5.62 7.10
CA VAL A 412 17.21 5.15 8.42
C VAL A 412 15.81 5.70 8.75
N GLY A 413 15.55 6.99 8.48
CA GLY A 413 14.22 7.58 8.66
C GLY A 413 13.15 6.89 7.81
N GLY A 414 13.45 6.68 6.52
CA GLY A 414 12.55 5.99 5.59
C GLY A 414 12.25 4.54 5.99
N ALA A 415 13.28 3.77 6.36
CA ALA A 415 13.12 2.40 6.84
C ALA A 415 12.25 2.33 8.10
N LEU A 416 12.49 3.23 9.07
CA LEU A 416 11.64 3.36 10.27
C LEU A 416 10.19 3.71 9.91
N GLY A 417 9.98 4.58 8.91
CA GLY A 417 8.64 4.96 8.44
C GLY A 417 7.83 3.77 7.97
N VAL A 418 8.39 2.99 7.06
CA VAL A 418 7.77 1.77 6.53
C VAL A 418 7.54 0.75 7.65
N ALA A 419 8.57 0.47 8.45
CA ALA A 419 8.51 -0.60 9.44
C ALA A 419 7.56 -0.28 10.61
N VAL A 420 7.54 0.97 11.11
CA VAL A 420 6.62 1.35 12.20
C VAL A 420 5.17 1.34 11.73
N LEU A 421 4.86 1.97 10.59
CA LEU A 421 3.47 2.01 10.09
C LEU A 421 2.99 0.65 9.58
N GLY A 422 3.87 -0.16 8.99
CA GLY A 422 3.58 -1.55 8.62
C GLY A 422 3.32 -2.45 9.83
N SER A 423 4.10 -2.33 10.90
CA SER A 423 3.86 -3.06 12.14
C SER A 423 2.54 -2.68 12.80
N VAL A 424 2.20 -1.39 12.84
CA VAL A 424 0.90 -0.91 13.35
C VAL A 424 -0.25 -1.46 12.51
N LEU A 425 -0.17 -1.36 11.18
CA LEU A 425 -1.17 -1.88 10.24
C LEU A 425 -1.40 -3.39 10.42
N SER A 426 -0.32 -4.18 10.51
CA SER A 426 -0.41 -5.63 10.65
C SER A 426 -0.85 -6.06 12.05
N ALA A 427 -0.47 -5.32 13.11
CA ALA A 427 -1.01 -5.55 14.45
C ALA A 427 -2.53 -5.32 14.52
N THR A 428 -3.02 -4.16 14.06
CA THR A 428 -4.46 -3.85 14.09
C THR A 428 -5.28 -4.76 13.18
N TYR A 429 -4.75 -5.13 12.01
CA TYR A 429 -5.37 -6.10 11.10
C TYR A 429 -5.51 -7.49 11.75
N ARG A 430 -4.46 -7.97 12.45
CA ARG A 430 -4.50 -9.26 13.18
C ARG A 430 -5.45 -9.23 14.37
N GLU A 431 -5.52 -8.12 15.11
CA GLU A 431 -6.46 -7.96 16.23
C GLU A 431 -7.93 -7.95 15.74
N GLY A 432 -8.25 -7.10 14.75
CA GLY A 432 -9.63 -7.00 14.22
C GLY A 432 -10.13 -8.29 13.55
N ILE A 433 -9.25 -9.03 12.87
CA ILE A 433 -9.60 -10.35 12.32
C ILE A 433 -9.70 -11.41 13.42
N GLY A 434 -8.87 -11.34 14.47
CA GLY A 434 -8.92 -12.28 15.59
C GLY A 434 -10.31 -12.34 16.26
N ASP A 435 -10.87 -11.17 16.58
CA ASP A 435 -12.21 -11.06 17.17
C ASP A 435 -13.31 -11.51 16.18
N THR A 436 -13.16 -11.17 14.90
CA THR A 436 -14.10 -11.57 13.85
C THR A 436 -14.12 -13.09 13.62
N LEU A 437 -12.95 -13.75 13.64
CA LEU A 437 -12.81 -15.20 13.53
C LEU A 437 -13.29 -15.93 14.80
N ALA A 438 -13.06 -15.35 15.98
CA ALA A 438 -13.58 -15.88 17.25
C ALA A 438 -15.12 -15.81 17.30
N ALA A 439 -15.74 -14.84 16.63
CA ALA A 439 -17.19 -14.69 16.49
C ALA A 439 -17.81 -15.59 15.38
N VAL A 440 -17.08 -16.56 14.83
CA VAL A 440 -17.61 -17.53 13.85
C VAL A 440 -17.78 -18.91 14.51
N PRO A 441 -19.02 -19.37 14.77
CA PRO A 441 -19.26 -20.73 15.23
C PRO A 441 -18.80 -21.76 14.19
N GLY A 442 -18.21 -22.86 14.66
CA GLY A 442 -17.89 -24.03 13.81
C GLY A 442 -16.53 -24.04 13.12
N LEU A 443 -15.70 -22.99 13.22
CA LEU A 443 -14.32 -23.06 12.71
C LEU A 443 -13.53 -24.16 13.44
N PRO A 444 -12.86 -25.10 12.73
CA PRO A 444 -12.06 -26.13 13.37
C PRO A 444 -10.92 -25.50 14.17
N ALA A 445 -10.59 -26.11 15.31
CA ALA A 445 -9.61 -25.57 16.25
C ALA A 445 -8.22 -25.34 15.61
N SER A 446 -7.88 -26.05 14.53
CA SER A 446 -6.68 -25.83 13.71
C SER A 446 -6.68 -24.46 13.01
N ALA A 447 -7.80 -24.04 12.41
CA ALA A 447 -7.93 -22.71 11.78
C ALA A 447 -7.86 -21.59 12.83
N GLN A 448 -8.53 -21.77 13.98
CA GLN A 448 -8.42 -20.85 15.11
C GLN A 448 -7.00 -20.81 15.71
N HIS A 449 -6.28 -21.94 15.76
CA HIS A 449 -4.89 -21.96 16.21
C HIS A 449 -3.90 -21.39 15.20
N SER A 450 -4.18 -21.43 13.89
CA SER A 450 -3.35 -20.77 12.88
C SER A 450 -3.40 -19.24 13.02
N ALA A 451 -4.57 -18.67 13.30
CA ALA A 451 -4.70 -17.26 13.68
C ALA A 451 -4.13 -16.98 15.10
N GLY A 452 -4.39 -17.87 16.06
CA GLY A 452 -4.04 -17.66 17.48
C GLY A 452 -2.59 -17.98 17.88
N ARG A 453 -1.78 -18.64 17.04
CA ARG A 453 -0.39 -19.02 17.38
C ARG A 453 0.54 -17.82 17.59
N VAL A 454 0.27 -16.68 16.95
CA VAL A 454 1.03 -15.43 17.17
C VAL A 454 0.70 -14.83 18.55
N HIS A 455 -0.55 -14.94 19.03
CA HIS A 455 -0.98 -14.33 20.29
C HIS A 455 -0.39 -15.02 21.55
N ARG A 456 -0.01 -16.30 21.47
CA ARG A 456 0.54 -17.05 22.63
C ARG A 456 2.05 -16.87 22.88
N GLY A 457 2.80 -16.30 21.94
CA GLY A 457 4.21 -15.96 22.17
C GLY A 457 4.40 -14.96 23.32
N HIS A 458 3.52 -13.96 23.39
CA HIS A 458 3.62 -12.84 24.34
C HIS A 458 3.35 -13.16 25.82
N ARG A 459 2.76 -14.32 26.15
CA ARG A 459 2.44 -14.68 27.55
C ARG A 459 3.32 -15.78 28.15
N ARG A 460 4.13 -16.50 27.37
CA ARG A 460 4.99 -17.59 27.91
C ARG A 460 6.39 -17.14 28.38
N SER A 461 6.89 -15.97 27.98
CA SER A 461 8.20 -15.47 28.42
C SER A 461 8.24 -14.85 29.84
N ARG A 462 7.10 -14.76 30.54
CA ARG A 462 7.00 -14.28 31.94
C ARG A 462 6.74 -15.37 32.98
N GLY A 463 6.86 -16.64 32.61
CA GLY A 463 6.56 -17.80 33.48
C GLY A 463 7.68 -18.84 33.56
N ALA A 464 8.94 -18.47 33.31
CA ALA A 464 10.06 -19.40 33.21
C ALA A 464 11.31 -18.98 34.03
N HIS A 465 11.12 -18.39 35.22
CA HIS A 465 12.14 -18.35 36.27
C HIS A 465 11.49 -18.59 37.63
N GLY A 466 11.97 -19.60 38.36
CA GLY A 466 11.62 -19.85 39.76
C GLY A 466 10.74 -21.07 40.04
N THR A 467 11.34 -22.26 40.05
CA THR A 467 10.89 -23.36 40.93
C THR A 467 12.11 -24.01 41.58
N LEU A 468 12.38 -23.63 42.83
CA LEU A 468 12.98 -24.44 43.90
C LEU A 468 12.93 -23.57 45.18
N GLY A 469 12.04 -23.90 46.11
CA GLY A 469 11.82 -23.14 47.36
C GLY A 469 10.38 -23.27 47.86
N ALA A 470 10.18 -23.90 49.02
CA ALA A 470 8.88 -24.29 49.56
C ALA A 470 8.22 -23.19 50.42
N GLY A 471 6.90 -23.30 50.68
CA GLY A 471 6.25 -22.60 51.82
C GLY A 471 4.76 -22.23 51.71
N ALA A 472 3.89 -23.16 52.11
CA ALA A 472 2.61 -23.00 52.86
C ALA A 472 1.54 -21.91 52.56
N ALA A 473 0.28 -22.38 52.60
CA ALA A 473 -0.99 -21.70 53.00
C ALA A 473 -1.63 -20.59 52.12
N GLY A 474 -2.97 -20.67 51.96
CA GLY A 474 -3.84 -19.64 51.33
C GLY A 474 -4.62 -18.82 52.37
N PRO A 475 -5.88 -18.34 52.11
CA PRO A 475 -6.67 -18.40 50.87
C PRO A 475 -7.47 -17.10 50.52
N ARG A 476 -8.25 -17.14 49.41
CA ARG A 476 -9.39 -16.26 49.02
C ARG A 476 -9.13 -14.77 48.69
N ALA A 477 -9.42 -14.36 47.44
CA ALA A 477 -10.18 -13.13 47.13
C ALA A 477 -10.85 -13.13 45.74
N ARG A 478 -12.05 -12.54 45.69
CA ARG A 478 -13.10 -12.54 44.66
C ARG A 478 -12.77 -11.90 43.29
N LEU A 479 -13.56 -12.28 42.28
CA LEU A 479 -13.74 -11.54 41.01
C LEU A 479 -14.08 -10.06 41.23
N LEU A 480 -13.68 -9.21 40.28
CA LEU A 480 -14.41 -8.00 39.89
C LEU A 480 -14.11 -7.63 38.41
N HIS A 481 -15.13 -7.27 37.64
CA HIS A 481 -15.01 -6.84 36.24
C HIS A 481 -14.36 -5.45 36.11
N PRO A 482 -13.61 -5.16 35.03
CA PRO A 482 -13.24 -3.79 34.67
C PRO A 482 -14.42 -3.08 33.97
N ARG A 483 -14.86 -1.95 34.54
CA ARG A 483 -15.74 -0.98 33.85
C ARG A 483 -14.90 0.01 33.04
N HIS A 484 -15.51 0.57 31.99
CA HIS A 484 -14.92 1.58 31.11
C HIS A 484 -14.24 2.75 31.85
N ALA A 485 -13.05 3.15 31.37
CA ALA A 485 -12.37 4.37 31.80
C ALA A 485 -11.93 5.20 30.58
N SER A 486 -12.74 6.20 30.22
CA SER A 486 -12.45 7.18 29.18
C SER A 486 -11.44 8.23 29.67
N HIS A 487 -10.23 8.23 29.12
CA HIS A 487 -9.21 9.21 29.49
C HIS A 487 -9.21 10.44 28.58
N ARG A 488 -9.69 11.56 29.13
CA ARG A 488 -9.52 12.90 28.53
C ARG A 488 -8.04 13.30 28.53
N ALA A 489 -7.54 13.76 27.39
CA ALA A 489 -6.22 14.38 27.28
C ALA A 489 -6.13 15.65 28.16
N ARG A 490 -5.07 15.76 28.98
CA ARG A 490 -4.72 17.00 29.70
C ARG A 490 -3.63 17.73 28.94
N LEU A 491 -3.93 18.96 28.50
CA LEU A 491 -2.98 19.87 27.89
C LEU A 491 -1.86 20.26 28.90
N VAL A 492 -0.61 19.99 28.54
CA VAL A 492 0.56 20.48 29.28
C VAL A 492 0.81 21.94 28.89
N ARG A 493 0.66 22.86 29.85
CA ARG A 493 1.00 24.27 29.67
C ARG A 493 2.52 24.45 29.69
N CYS A 494 3.11 24.91 28.58
CA CYS A 494 4.47 25.44 28.60
C CYS A 494 4.54 26.74 29.43
N ARG A 495 5.56 26.86 30.28
CA ARG A 495 5.82 27.99 31.17
C ARG A 495 6.97 28.83 30.58
N PRO A 496 6.79 30.11 30.24
CA PRO A 496 7.86 30.92 29.69
C PRO A 496 8.84 31.39 30.78
N LEU A 497 10.14 31.37 30.47
CA LEU A 497 11.19 31.91 31.33
C LEU A 497 11.17 33.45 31.31
N ARG A 498 11.10 34.07 32.49
CA ARG A 498 11.35 35.51 32.68
C ARG A 498 12.86 35.79 32.59
N ARG A 499 13.24 36.84 31.86
CA ARG A 499 14.38 37.69 32.22
C ARG A 499 13.92 39.16 32.23
N ALA A 500 14.45 39.94 33.16
CA ALA A 500 14.03 41.30 33.41
C ALA A 500 14.95 42.32 32.71
N GLY A 501 14.36 43.45 32.29
CA GLY A 501 15.02 44.66 31.81
C GLY A 501 13.98 45.78 31.79
N ARG A 502 14.26 46.92 32.43
CA ARG A 502 13.29 48.00 32.72
C ARG A 502 13.45 49.21 31.78
N GLY A 503 12.36 49.99 31.64
CA GLY A 503 12.31 51.33 31.03
C GLY A 503 11.64 51.32 29.64
N GLY A 504 10.69 52.20 29.29
CA GLY A 504 9.98 53.26 30.03
C GLY A 504 8.74 53.73 29.21
N LEU A 505 7.72 54.30 29.87
CA LEU A 505 6.45 54.81 29.29
C LEU A 505 6.60 56.29 28.78
N PRO A 506 5.58 56.99 28.18
CA PRO A 506 4.13 56.72 28.11
C PRO A 506 3.30 57.09 26.83
N ALA A 507 2.13 56.44 26.71
CA ALA A 507 0.75 56.92 26.39
C ALA A 507 0.33 57.82 25.19
N ARG A 508 -0.73 57.36 24.49
CA ARG A 508 -1.99 58.08 24.11
C ARG A 508 -3.05 57.03 23.67
N GLN A 509 -4.18 56.82 24.36
CA GLN A 509 -5.52 57.46 24.18
C GLN A 509 -5.92 57.81 22.73
N GLY A 510 -7.12 57.47 22.21
CA GLY A 510 -8.23 56.65 22.73
C GLY A 510 -9.58 56.89 22.00
N ARG A 511 -10.65 56.14 22.37
CA ARG A 511 -12.08 56.26 21.93
C ARG A 511 -12.37 55.92 20.43
N GLY A 512 -13.55 55.44 20.01
CA GLY A 512 -14.77 54.99 20.71
C GLY A 512 -16.08 55.35 19.97
N ARG A 513 -17.20 54.63 20.23
CA ARG A 513 -18.61 54.80 19.72
C ARG A 513 -18.93 54.09 18.38
N ARG A 514 -20.18 53.69 18.04
CA ARG A 514 -21.46 53.39 18.79
C ARG A 514 -22.40 52.52 17.88
N ARG A 515 -23.42 51.88 18.49
CA ARG A 515 -24.61 51.21 17.87
C ARG A 515 -25.66 52.25 17.34
N PRO A 516 -26.93 51.98 16.88
CA PRO A 516 -27.75 50.73 16.93
C PRO A 516 -28.86 50.41 15.85
N ARG A 517 -29.38 49.16 15.90
CA ARG A 517 -30.79 48.65 15.77
C ARG A 517 -31.80 49.20 14.72
N GLN A 518 -32.59 48.28 14.10
CA GLN A 518 -34.04 48.00 14.35
C GLN A 518 -34.53 46.77 13.50
N ARG A 519 -35.29 45.78 14.05
CA ARG A 519 -36.78 45.52 14.05
C ARG A 519 -37.41 45.22 12.65
N ALA A 520 -38.47 44.41 12.46
CA ALA A 520 -39.15 43.34 13.23
C ALA A 520 -40.28 42.67 12.36
N ALA A 521 -40.90 41.55 12.85
CA ALA A 521 -42.12 40.85 12.36
C ALA A 521 -42.05 40.15 10.97
N ALA A 522 -42.58 38.95 10.69
CA ALA A 522 -43.66 38.06 11.22
C ALA A 522 -45.05 38.24 10.56
N GLY A 523 -45.62 37.14 10.03
CA GLY A 523 -46.98 37.06 9.47
C GLY A 523 -47.26 35.73 8.74
N GLU A 524 -48.28 34.99 9.17
CA GLU A 524 -48.80 33.75 8.55
C GLU A 524 -49.94 34.06 7.55
N GLY A 525 -50.40 33.09 6.73
CA GLY A 525 -51.74 33.22 6.12
C GLY A 525 -52.09 32.40 4.87
N ARG A 526 -52.58 31.18 5.10
CA ARG A 526 -53.40 30.29 4.23
C ARG A 526 -54.12 30.87 2.98
N GLY A 527 -54.23 30.03 1.94
CA GLY A 527 -55.55 29.67 1.36
C GLY A 527 -55.76 29.94 -0.14
N GLY A 528 -56.23 28.93 -0.88
CA GLY A 528 -56.69 29.06 -2.28
C GLY A 528 -56.80 27.73 -3.02
N SER A 529 -58.01 27.33 -3.43
CA SER A 529 -58.29 26.05 -4.08
C SER A 529 -59.25 26.23 -5.27
N ARG A 530 -59.08 25.43 -6.35
CA ARG A 530 -60.15 24.66 -7.07
C ARG A 530 -59.65 23.98 -8.37
N PRO A 531 -60.41 23.02 -8.96
CA PRO A 531 -59.88 21.99 -9.87
C PRO A 531 -60.53 21.94 -11.27
N MET A 532 -60.08 21.00 -12.12
CA MET A 532 -60.84 20.46 -13.27
C MET A 532 -60.43 18.98 -13.53
N THR A 533 -61.31 18.01 -13.28
CA THR A 533 -62.17 17.27 -14.25
C THR A 533 -61.51 16.09 -14.98
N ALA A 534 -61.99 14.88 -14.69
CA ALA A 534 -62.06 13.73 -15.62
C ALA A 534 -63.53 13.58 -16.10
N PRO A 535 -63.85 12.80 -17.15
CA PRO A 535 -64.12 11.36 -16.94
C PRO A 535 -63.84 10.44 -18.17
N GLY A 536 -64.08 9.13 -18.01
CA GLY A 536 -64.18 8.16 -19.12
C GLY A 536 -63.98 6.72 -18.65
N ALA A 537 -65.00 5.86 -18.75
CA ALA A 537 -64.98 4.48 -18.27
C ALA A 537 -65.89 3.56 -19.12
N GLU A 538 -65.45 2.32 -19.36
CA GLU A 538 -66.19 1.14 -19.89
C GLU A 538 -65.15 -0.02 -19.98
N ALA A 539 -65.43 -1.32 -19.91
CA ALA A 539 -66.59 -2.11 -19.49
C ALA A 539 -66.10 -3.49 -18.96
N ARG A 540 -66.99 -4.36 -18.45
CA ARG A 540 -66.66 -5.68 -17.87
C ARG A 540 -67.47 -6.83 -18.46
N ALA A 541 -66.80 -7.98 -18.58
CA ALA A 541 -67.28 -9.37 -18.44
C ALA A 541 -66.01 -10.25 -18.27
N ASP A 542 -65.96 -11.49 -17.76
CA ASP A 542 -66.78 -12.29 -16.82
C ASP A 542 -65.96 -13.57 -16.51
N ALA A 543 -66.41 -14.65 -15.85
CA ALA A 543 -67.09 -14.88 -14.56
C ALA A 543 -67.14 -16.42 -14.35
N ALA A 544 -66.58 -16.98 -13.25
CA ALA A 544 -66.93 -18.33 -12.75
C ALA A 544 -66.37 -18.68 -11.35
N SER A 545 -67.22 -19.25 -10.49
CA SER A 545 -66.97 -20.19 -9.36
C SER A 545 -66.41 -19.71 -7.98
N GLY A 546 -67.12 -20.11 -6.92
CA GLY A 546 -66.56 -20.47 -5.60
C GLY A 546 -66.62 -19.43 -4.45
N PRO A 547 -67.30 -19.71 -3.31
CA PRO A 547 -67.34 -18.79 -2.17
C PRO A 547 -66.08 -18.91 -1.29
N ALA A 548 -65.38 -17.80 -1.08
CA ALA A 548 -64.24 -17.70 -0.18
C ALA A 548 -64.60 -16.89 1.09
N GLY A 549 -63.97 -17.25 2.22
CA GLY A 549 -64.01 -16.46 3.46
C GLY A 549 -63.43 -15.05 3.30
N PRO A 550 -63.49 -14.19 4.34
CA PRO A 550 -63.29 -12.74 4.23
C PRO A 550 -61.95 -12.37 3.60
N ALA A 551 -61.99 -12.00 2.32
CA ALA A 551 -60.81 -11.71 1.54
C ALA A 551 -60.16 -10.38 1.97
N VAL A 552 -58.96 -10.46 2.53
CA VAL A 552 -58.09 -9.30 2.75
C VAL A 552 -57.80 -8.65 1.40
N ARG A 553 -58.25 -7.40 1.19
CA ARG A 553 -58.10 -6.66 -0.07
C ARG A 553 -56.62 -6.41 -0.43
N GLY A 554 -56.03 -7.36 -1.14
CA GLY A 554 -54.75 -7.26 -1.83
C GLY A 554 -54.92 -7.44 -3.32
N ARG A 555 -54.40 -6.50 -4.13
CA ARG A 555 -54.23 -6.70 -5.58
C ARG A 555 -53.30 -7.93 -5.78
N PRO A 556 -53.64 -8.90 -6.65
CA PRO A 556 -52.81 -10.09 -6.84
C PRO A 556 -51.37 -9.74 -7.26
N ARG A 557 -50.40 -10.59 -6.90
CA ARG A 557 -49.01 -10.45 -7.32
C ARG A 557 -48.94 -10.57 -8.85
N SER A 558 -48.61 -9.47 -9.52
CA SER A 558 -48.38 -9.47 -10.97
C SER A 558 -46.92 -9.79 -11.25
N ALA A 559 -46.65 -10.94 -11.85
CA ALA A 559 -45.30 -11.39 -12.19
C ALA A 559 -44.52 -10.36 -13.04
N ALA A 560 -45.21 -9.59 -13.89
CA ALA A 560 -44.59 -8.51 -14.66
C ALA A 560 -44.07 -7.36 -13.79
N THR A 561 -44.75 -7.06 -12.67
CA THR A 561 -44.26 -6.07 -11.69
C THR A 561 -43.07 -6.61 -10.89
N ASP A 562 -43.07 -7.91 -10.60
CA ASP A 562 -41.99 -8.57 -9.85
C ASP A 562 -40.71 -8.58 -10.70
N ALA A 563 -40.83 -8.94 -11.99
CA ALA A 563 -39.75 -8.85 -12.98
C ALA A 563 -39.22 -7.43 -13.17
N ALA A 564 -40.09 -6.41 -13.30
CA ALA A 564 -39.66 -5.02 -13.46
C ALA A 564 -38.87 -4.48 -12.24
N ILE A 565 -39.20 -4.92 -11.02
CA ILE A 565 -38.47 -4.53 -9.81
C ILE A 565 -37.10 -5.22 -9.75
N ILE A 566 -37.02 -6.49 -10.16
CA ILE A 566 -35.79 -7.25 -10.27
C ILE A 566 -34.86 -6.66 -11.34
N GLU A 567 -35.39 -6.35 -12.53
CA GLU A 567 -34.64 -5.75 -13.63
C GLU A 567 -34.11 -4.35 -13.27
N ALA A 568 -34.91 -3.53 -12.57
CA ALA A 568 -34.44 -2.24 -12.08
C ALA A 568 -33.30 -2.36 -11.05
N ALA A 569 -33.33 -3.39 -10.19
CA ALA A 569 -32.22 -3.67 -9.28
C ALA A 569 -30.96 -4.13 -10.03
N LEU A 570 -31.12 -4.96 -11.08
CA LEU A 570 -30.01 -5.38 -11.95
C LEU A 570 -29.37 -4.22 -12.69
N ARG A 571 -30.16 -3.34 -13.32
CA ARG A 571 -29.65 -2.15 -14.02
C ARG A 571 -28.85 -1.23 -13.10
N LEU A 572 -29.32 -1.01 -11.87
CA LEU A 572 -28.57 -0.21 -10.89
C LEU A 572 -27.24 -0.87 -10.47
N LEU A 573 -27.17 -2.21 -10.44
CA LEU A 573 -25.91 -2.94 -10.21
C LEU A 573 -24.97 -2.87 -11.43
N GLU A 574 -25.52 -2.89 -12.64
CA GLU A 574 -24.78 -2.70 -13.91
C GLU A 574 -24.22 -1.27 -14.05
N GLU A 575 -24.96 -0.27 -13.57
CA GLU A 575 -24.52 1.13 -13.44
C GLU A 575 -23.49 1.34 -12.31
N GLY A 576 -23.11 0.29 -11.58
CA GLY A 576 -22.03 0.31 -10.59
C GLY A 576 -22.47 0.65 -9.16
N ALA A 577 -23.77 0.70 -8.86
CA ALA A 577 -24.22 0.85 -7.47
C ALA A 577 -23.85 -0.39 -6.64
N SER A 578 -23.41 -0.19 -5.40
CA SER A 578 -23.12 -1.31 -4.50
C SER A 578 -24.39 -1.88 -3.86
N VAL A 579 -24.40 -3.17 -3.55
CA VAL A 579 -25.46 -3.85 -2.77
C VAL A 579 -25.72 -3.12 -1.45
N GLY A 580 -24.69 -2.52 -0.84
CA GLY A 580 -24.81 -1.64 0.32
C GLY A 580 -25.59 -0.35 0.02
N ALA A 581 -25.19 0.39 -1.02
CA ALA A 581 -25.77 1.68 -1.42
C ALA A 581 -27.19 1.57 -1.99
N LEU A 582 -27.56 0.41 -2.54
CA LEU A 582 -28.93 0.15 -2.98
C LEU A 582 -29.92 0.30 -1.82
N SER A 583 -30.94 1.14 -2.04
CA SER A 583 -32.08 1.32 -1.16
C SER A 583 -33.36 0.87 -1.85
N ILE A 584 -34.32 0.37 -1.08
CA ILE A 584 -35.66 0.02 -1.60
C ILE A 584 -36.35 1.23 -2.24
N GLU A 585 -36.03 2.46 -1.83
CA GLU A 585 -36.52 3.69 -2.48
C GLU A 585 -35.88 3.94 -3.84
N GLY A 586 -34.57 3.71 -3.98
CA GLY A 586 -33.86 3.80 -5.26
C GLY A 586 -34.39 2.77 -6.26
N ILE A 587 -34.50 1.51 -5.84
CA ILE A 587 -35.02 0.43 -6.70
C ILE A 587 -36.49 0.67 -7.06
N ALA A 588 -37.33 1.07 -6.10
CA ALA A 588 -38.75 1.38 -6.37
C ALA A 588 -38.89 2.53 -7.39
N ARG A 589 -38.07 3.59 -7.26
CA ARG A 589 -38.03 4.71 -8.21
C ARG A 589 -37.59 4.27 -9.60
N ALA A 590 -36.52 3.48 -9.71
CA ALA A 590 -36.03 2.96 -10.99
C ALA A 590 -37.05 2.02 -11.67
N ALA A 591 -37.79 1.23 -10.88
CA ALA A 591 -38.87 0.35 -11.36
C ALA A 591 -40.21 1.08 -11.61
N GLY A 592 -40.32 2.38 -11.38
CA GLY A 592 -41.57 3.14 -11.54
C GLY A 592 -42.69 2.76 -10.56
N VAL A 593 -42.38 2.16 -9.41
CA VAL A 593 -43.36 1.70 -8.40
C VAL A 593 -43.23 2.43 -7.06
N GLY A 594 -44.29 2.42 -6.25
CA GLY A 594 -44.22 2.93 -4.88
C GLY A 594 -43.46 2.00 -3.93
N LYS A 595 -42.73 2.54 -2.95
CA LYS A 595 -41.97 1.76 -1.93
C LYS A 595 -42.80 0.65 -1.26
N ALA A 596 -44.08 0.93 -0.96
CA ALA A 596 -45.03 -0.04 -0.38
C ALA A 596 -45.34 -1.24 -1.30
N THR A 597 -45.21 -1.08 -2.62
CA THR A 597 -45.37 -2.15 -3.62
C THR A 597 -44.24 -3.15 -3.57
N VAL A 598 -43.02 -2.70 -3.20
CA VAL A 598 -41.84 -3.55 -2.98
C VAL A 598 -41.94 -4.28 -1.64
N TYR A 599 -42.24 -3.58 -0.54
CA TYR A 599 -42.38 -4.22 0.79
C TYR A 599 -43.52 -5.25 0.89
N ARG A 600 -44.58 -5.11 0.08
CA ARG A 600 -45.66 -6.12 0.00
C ARG A 600 -45.19 -7.43 -0.67
N ARG A 601 -44.04 -7.42 -1.36
CA ARG A 601 -43.45 -8.58 -2.05
C ARG A 601 -42.31 -9.18 -1.25
N TRP A 602 -41.35 -8.35 -0.86
CA TRP A 602 -40.15 -8.73 -0.11
C TRP A 602 -40.14 -8.07 1.27
N PRO A 603 -39.93 -8.83 2.36
CA PRO A 603 -39.92 -8.28 3.72
C PRO A 603 -38.76 -7.30 4.01
N GLY A 604 -37.70 -7.35 3.20
CA GLY A 604 -36.52 -6.50 3.33
C GLY A 604 -35.68 -6.49 2.06
N LYS A 605 -34.57 -5.73 2.07
CA LYS A 605 -33.68 -5.59 0.90
C LYS A 605 -33.07 -6.94 0.53
N ASP A 606 -32.66 -7.72 1.52
CA ASP A 606 -31.90 -8.96 1.32
C ASP A 606 -32.75 -10.04 0.64
N ALA A 607 -34.05 -10.10 0.98
CA ALA A 607 -35.00 -10.98 0.30
C ALA A 607 -35.21 -10.61 -1.18
N LEU A 608 -35.23 -9.31 -1.52
CA LEU A 608 -35.27 -8.86 -2.91
C LEU A 608 -33.95 -9.19 -3.63
N MET A 609 -32.81 -8.94 -2.98
CA MET A 609 -31.49 -9.26 -3.53
C MET A 609 -31.31 -10.76 -3.80
N LEU A 610 -31.88 -11.65 -2.97
CA LEU A 610 -31.89 -13.09 -3.22
C LEU A 610 -32.68 -13.49 -4.47
N ASP A 611 -33.84 -12.88 -4.71
CA ASP A 611 -34.61 -13.16 -5.93
C ASP A 611 -33.97 -12.51 -7.17
N VAL A 612 -33.30 -11.36 -7.03
CA VAL A 612 -32.43 -10.79 -8.07
C VAL A 612 -31.30 -11.76 -8.42
N LEU A 613 -30.62 -12.33 -7.43
CA LEU A 613 -29.57 -13.34 -7.64
C LEU A 613 -30.12 -14.60 -8.33
N ARG A 614 -31.26 -15.13 -7.87
CA ARG A 614 -31.95 -16.27 -8.51
C ARG A 614 -32.33 -15.97 -9.96
N SER A 615 -32.74 -14.73 -10.29
CA SER A 615 -33.11 -14.35 -11.66
C SER A 615 -31.94 -14.36 -12.65
N LEU A 616 -30.70 -14.23 -12.17
CA LEU A 616 -29.50 -14.35 -13.00
C LEU A 616 -29.19 -15.81 -13.37
N GLU A 617 -29.87 -16.78 -12.76
CA GLU A 617 -29.53 -18.20 -12.81
C GLU A 617 -30.46 -19.07 -13.65
N GLU A 618 -29.80 -19.98 -14.37
CA GLU A 618 -30.37 -21.19 -14.98
C GLU A 618 -31.19 -22.09 -14.04
N PRO A 619 -32.47 -22.47 -14.27
CA PRO A 619 -32.96 -23.73 -13.73
C PRO A 619 -31.99 -24.86 -14.10
N GLY A 620 -31.56 -25.66 -13.12
CA GLY A 620 -30.59 -26.72 -13.33
C GLY A 620 -31.07 -27.78 -14.33
N PRO A 621 -30.15 -28.51 -14.98
CA PRO A 621 -30.52 -29.60 -15.88
C PRO A 621 -31.27 -30.67 -15.09
N ARG A 622 -32.32 -31.25 -15.70
CA ARG A 622 -33.02 -32.41 -15.14
C ARG A 622 -32.29 -33.68 -15.59
N PRO A 623 -31.69 -34.47 -14.68
CA PRO A 623 -31.06 -35.73 -15.03
C PRO A 623 -32.11 -36.69 -15.63
N ALA A 624 -31.73 -37.43 -16.67
CA ALA A 624 -32.63 -38.38 -17.34
C ALA A 624 -32.79 -39.68 -16.53
N GLY A 625 -31.81 -40.02 -15.70
CA GLY A 625 -31.85 -41.18 -14.80
C GLY A 625 -31.58 -42.54 -15.47
N VAL A 626 -31.09 -42.53 -16.72
CA VAL A 626 -30.83 -43.75 -17.50
C VAL A 626 -29.41 -44.31 -17.26
N SER A 627 -28.41 -43.42 -17.08
CA SER A 627 -27.05 -43.78 -16.69
C SER A 627 -26.48 -42.74 -15.74
N VAL A 628 -25.71 -43.17 -14.75
CA VAL A 628 -24.96 -42.26 -13.86
C VAL A 628 -23.96 -41.42 -14.65
N ARG A 629 -23.28 -42.01 -15.62
CA ARG A 629 -22.28 -41.34 -16.46
C ARG A 629 -22.90 -40.15 -17.20
N ASP A 630 -23.98 -40.37 -17.94
CA ASP A 630 -24.56 -39.36 -18.82
C ASP A 630 -25.24 -38.23 -18.03
N ASP A 631 -25.83 -38.56 -16.88
CA ASP A 631 -26.36 -37.56 -15.94
C ASP A 631 -25.24 -36.69 -15.34
N LEU A 632 -24.09 -37.28 -14.97
CA LEU A 632 -22.92 -36.52 -14.50
C LEU A 632 -22.33 -35.62 -15.60
N VAL A 633 -22.17 -36.14 -16.82
CA VAL A 633 -21.71 -35.34 -17.98
C VAL A 633 -22.65 -34.17 -18.24
N THR A 634 -23.96 -34.38 -18.17
CA THR A 634 -24.98 -33.34 -18.34
C THR A 634 -24.87 -32.23 -17.28
N ILE A 635 -24.65 -32.60 -16.01
CA ILE A 635 -24.46 -31.63 -14.92
C ILE A 635 -23.15 -30.85 -15.11
N LEU A 636 -22.04 -31.51 -15.45
CA LEU A 636 -20.75 -30.87 -15.63
C LEU A 636 -20.70 -29.99 -16.90
N GLU A 637 -21.30 -30.39 -18.02
CA GLU A 637 -21.41 -29.51 -19.20
C GLU A 637 -22.27 -28.27 -18.93
N PHE A 638 -23.34 -28.38 -18.14
CA PHE A 638 -24.10 -27.21 -17.71
C PHE A 638 -23.25 -26.25 -16.86
N MET A 639 -22.43 -26.78 -15.95
CA MET A 639 -21.44 -26.00 -15.21
C MET A 639 -20.39 -25.35 -16.14
N ARG A 640 -19.90 -26.07 -17.17
CA ARG A 640 -18.93 -25.56 -18.15
C ARG A 640 -19.50 -24.40 -18.95
N ARG A 641 -20.65 -24.63 -19.61
CA ARG A 641 -21.24 -23.73 -20.61
C ARG A 641 -21.82 -22.45 -20.01
N ARG A 642 -22.35 -22.49 -18.78
CA ARG A 642 -23.03 -21.34 -18.16
C ARG A 642 -22.54 -20.99 -16.76
N GLY A 643 -22.33 -21.99 -15.90
CA GLY A 643 -21.95 -21.76 -14.50
C GLY A 643 -20.62 -21.00 -14.34
N LEU A 644 -19.68 -21.21 -15.25
CA LEU A 644 -18.36 -20.58 -15.23
C LEU A 644 -18.24 -19.42 -16.23
N ALA A 645 -18.91 -19.51 -17.39
CA ALA A 645 -18.99 -18.39 -18.35
C ALA A 645 -19.68 -17.13 -17.78
N LYS A 646 -20.81 -17.26 -17.05
CA LYS A 646 -21.46 -16.10 -16.40
C LYS A 646 -20.66 -15.55 -15.22
N ARG A 647 -19.86 -16.36 -14.51
CA ARG A 647 -18.93 -15.88 -13.46
C ARG A 647 -17.83 -14.97 -14.03
N ASN A 648 -17.56 -15.04 -15.33
CA ASN A 648 -16.66 -14.12 -16.02
C ASN A 648 -17.31 -12.78 -16.46
N SER A 649 -18.60 -12.57 -16.22
CA SER A 649 -19.20 -11.23 -16.34
C SER A 649 -18.73 -10.31 -15.21
N ALA A 650 -18.33 -9.08 -15.55
CA ALA A 650 -17.91 -8.09 -14.55
C ALA A 650 -18.99 -7.80 -13.51
N LEU A 651 -20.27 -7.84 -13.91
CA LEU A 651 -21.42 -7.73 -13.02
C LEU A 651 -21.42 -8.84 -11.96
N MET A 652 -21.27 -10.10 -12.37
CA MET A 652 -21.30 -11.24 -11.46
C MET A 652 -20.11 -11.24 -10.50
N ARG A 653 -18.91 -10.84 -10.96
CA ARG A 653 -17.74 -10.64 -10.07
C ARG A 653 -17.98 -9.53 -9.06
N SER A 654 -18.51 -8.38 -9.48
CA SER A 654 -18.85 -7.25 -8.59
C SER A 654 -19.87 -7.67 -7.54
N ILE A 655 -20.95 -8.34 -7.95
CA ILE A 655 -22.00 -8.84 -7.07
C ILE A 655 -21.44 -9.87 -6.08
N LEU A 656 -20.70 -10.89 -6.54
CA LEU A 656 -20.11 -11.91 -5.64
C LEU A 656 -19.12 -11.31 -4.64
N ALA A 657 -18.26 -10.38 -5.06
CA ALA A 657 -17.34 -9.67 -4.17
C ALA A 657 -18.08 -8.88 -3.09
N GLN A 658 -19.18 -8.20 -3.44
CA GLN A 658 -20.04 -7.49 -2.49
C GLN A 658 -20.88 -8.43 -1.61
N MET A 659 -21.29 -9.59 -2.12
CA MET A 659 -21.99 -10.62 -1.34
C MET A 659 -21.11 -11.19 -0.22
N HIS A 660 -19.81 -11.40 -0.46
CA HIS A 660 -18.89 -11.84 0.59
C HIS A 660 -18.79 -10.84 1.76
N ALA A 661 -19.06 -9.55 1.53
CA ALA A 661 -19.18 -8.54 2.58
C ALA A 661 -20.55 -8.58 3.32
N HIS A 662 -21.58 -9.18 2.73
CA HIS A 662 -22.94 -9.29 3.28
C HIS A 662 -23.25 -10.73 3.73
N ARG A 663 -22.78 -11.07 4.93
CA ARG A 663 -22.77 -12.45 5.47
C ARG A 663 -24.12 -13.19 5.47
N GLU A 664 -25.23 -12.48 5.71
CA GLU A 664 -26.58 -13.08 5.71
C GLU A 664 -27.07 -13.39 4.29
N LEU A 665 -26.81 -12.47 3.35
CA LEU A 665 -27.11 -12.66 1.92
C LEU A 665 -26.28 -13.82 1.34
N TRP A 666 -25.01 -13.95 1.75
CA TRP A 666 -24.16 -15.08 1.37
C TRP A 666 -24.68 -16.41 1.91
N ARG A 667 -25.06 -16.50 3.19
CA ARG A 667 -25.66 -17.73 3.77
C ARG A 667 -26.92 -18.14 3.03
N ALA A 668 -27.84 -17.20 2.80
CA ALA A 668 -29.08 -17.52 2.12
C ALA A 668 -28.86 -17.90 0.65
N TYR A 669 -27.83 -17.38 -0.03
CA TYR A 669 -27.41 -17.86 -1.35
C TYR A 669 -26.81 -19.28 -1.28
N ASP A 670 -25.91 -19.54 -0.33
CA ASP A 670 -25.29 -20.86 -0.13
C ASP A 670 -26.35 -21.95 0.12
N GLU A 671 -27.26 -21.72 1.08
CA GLU A 671 -28.36 -22.63 1.45
C GLU A 671 -29.37 -22.85 0.30
N ASN A 672 -29.78 -21.78 -0.39
CA ASN A 672 -30.90 -21.86 -1.36
C ASN A 672 -30.45 -22.11 -2.81
N VAL A 673 -29.15 -22.04 -3.11
CA VAL A 673 -28.61 -22.13 -4.47
C VAL A 673 -27.44 -23.10 -4.56
N ILE A 674 -26.41 -22.94 -3.73
CA ILE A 674 -25.20 -23.76 -3.80
C ILE A 674 -25.51 -25.20 -3.34
N GLU A 675 -26.15 -25.36 -2.18
CA GLU A 675 -26.50 -26.69 -1.66
C GLU A 675 -27.55 -27.40 -2.51
N VAL A 676 -28.51 -26.68 -3.11
CA VAL A 676 -29.47 -27.28 -4.06
C VAL A 676 -28.76 -27.90 -5.27
N ARG A 677 -27.69 -27.27 -5.76
CA ARG A 677 -26.86 -27.80 -6.87
C ARG A 677 -25.97 -28.95 -6.42
N ARG A 678 -25.37 -28.87 -5.22
CA ARG A 678 -24.62 -30.01 -4.65
C ARG A 678 -25.53 -31.22 -4.46
N GLU A 679 -26.75 -31.02 -3.96
CA GLU A 679 -27.70 -32.10 -3.74
C GLU A 679 -28.14 -32.78 -5.04
N LEU A 680 -28.30 -32.05 -6.15
CA LEU A 680 -28.50 -32.64 -7.47
C LEU A 680 -27.38 -33.63 -7.82
N LEU A 681 -26.12 -33.22 -7.66
CA LEU A 681 -24.96 -34.08 -7.92
C LEU A 681 -24.88 -35.27 -6.94
N ARG A 682 -25.02 -35.03 -5.63
CA ARG A 682 -25.06 -36.08 -4.59
C ARG A 682 -26.17 -37.12 -4.85
N SER A 683 -27.33 -36.69 -5.37
CA SER A 683 -28.47 -37.59 -5.66
C SER A 683 -28.16 -38.57 -6.79
N VAL A 684 -27.46 -38.12 -7.84
CA VAL A 684 -26.99 -38.97 -8.95
C VAL A 684 -25.97 -39.98 -8.46
N LEU A 685 -25.04 -39.57 -7.59
CA LEU A 685 -24.01 -40.45 -7.02
C LEU A 685 -24.59 -41.49 -6.06
N ARG A 686 -25.51 -41.09 -5.17
CA ARG A 686 -26.24 -42.04 -4.29
C ARG A 686 -27.00 -43.09 -5.09
N ARG A 687 -27.65 -42.69 -6.19
CA ARG A 687 -28.32 -43.61 -7.10
C ARG A 687 -27.33 -44.57 -7.76
N GLY A 688 -26.15 -44.10 -8.16
CA GLY A 688 -25.10 -44.94 -8.73
C GLY A 688 -24.51 -45.96 -7.77
N VAL A 689 -24.39 -45.62 -6.48
CA VAL A 689 -24.05 -46.57 -5.43
C VAL A 689 -25.17 -47.60 -5.23
N ALA A 690 -26.44 -47.15 -5.21
CA ALA A 690 -27.59 -48.04 -5.04
C ALA A 690 -27.87 -48.97 -6.24
N SER A 691 -27.52 -48.56 -7.47
CA SER A 691 -27.63 -49.39 -8.68
C SER A 691 -26.43 -50.33 -8.90
N GLY A 692 -25.35 -50.16 -8.13
CA GLY A 692 -24.10 -50.90 -8.32
C GLY A 692 -23.27 -50.42 -9.53
N GLU A 693 -23.53 -49.23 -10.07
CA GLU A 693 -22.65 -48.58 -11.06
C GLU A 693 -21.37 -48.03 -10.40
N ILE A 694 -21.47 -47.55 -9.14
CA ILE A 694 -20.37 -47.06 -8.32
C ILE A 694 -20.15 -48.01 -7.13
N ARG A 695 -18.90 -48.24 -6.75
CA ARG A 695 -18.55 -49.06 -5.58
C ARG A 695 -19.14 -48.53 -4.27
N ALA A 696 -19.68 -49.44 -3.46
CA ALA A 696 -20.35 -49.14 -2.20
C ALA A 696 -19.45 -48.58 -1.07
N ASP A 697 -18.13 -48.69 -1.19
CA ASP A 697 -17.17 -48.14 -0.23
C ASP A 697 -16.73 -46.69 -0.55
N THR A 698 -17.32 -46.08 -1.59
CA THR A 698 -16.97 -44.72 -2.02
C THR A 698 -17.84 -43.67 -1.33
N ASP A 699 -17.21 -42.66 -0.72
CA ASP A 699 -17.92 -41.50 -0.13
C ASP A 699 -18.52 -40.59 -1.23
N PRO A 700 -19.86 -40.44 -1.32
CA PRO A 700 -20.50 -39.61 -2.33
C PRO A 700 -20.20 -38.10 -2.20
N GLU A 701 -19.80 -37.60 -1.02
CA GLU A 701 -19.43 -36.19 -0.86
C GLU A 701 -18.04 -35.91 -1.45
N LEU A 702 -17.04 -36.71 -1.05
CA LEU A 702 -15.69 -36.62 -1.59
C LEU A 702 -15.67 -36.86 -3.11
N LEU A 703 -16.52 -37.77 -3.60
CA LEU A 703 -16.67 -38.03 -5.03
C LEU A 703 -17.30 -36.84 -5.78
N ALA A 704 -18.27 -36.14 -5.21
CA ALA A 704 -18.85 -34.92 -5.79
C ALA A 704 -17.81 -33.78 -5.92
N ASP A 705 -16.92 -33.64 -4.93
CA ASP A 705 -15.81 -32.68 -4.99
C ASP A 705 -14.75 -33.10 -6.04
N LEU A 706 -14.51 -34.40 -6.25
CA LEU A 706 -13.62 -34.89 -7.32
C LEU A 706 -14.15 -34.60 -8.73
N PHE A 707 -15.46 -34.72 -8.98
CA PHE A 707 -16.04 -34.36 -10.28
C PHE A 707 -16.01 -32.83 -10.53
N THR A 708 -16.22 -32.00 -9.52
CA THR A 708 -16.35 -30.54 -9.70
C THR A 708 -15.03 -29.77 -9.56
N GLY A 709 -14.11 -30.26 -8.72
CA GLY A 709 -12.83 -29.64 -8.39
C GLY A 709 -11.94 -29.28 -9.59
N PRO A 710 -11.72 -30.17 -10.57
CA PRO A 710 -10.86 -29.87 -11.72
C PRO A 710 -11.38 -28.72 -12.61
N MET A 711 -12.71 -28.55 -12.71
CA MET A 711 -13.32 -27.44 -13.43
C MET A 711 -13.24 -26.13 -12.65
N LEU A 712 -13.55 -26.17 -11.35
CA LEU A 712 -13.46 -25.01 -10.46
C LEU A 712 -12.01 -24.49 -10.37
N SER A 713 -11.06 -25.40 -10.16
CA SER A 713 -9.62 -25.08 -10.12
C SER A 713 -9.15 -24.40 -11.41
N ARG A 714 -9.50 -24.94 -12.58
CA ARG A 714 -9.13 -24.34 -13.87
C ARG A 714 -9.79 -22.98 -14.10
N ALA A 715 -11.06 -22.80 -13.73
CA ALA A 715 -11.74 -21.53 -13.89
C ALA A 715 -11.20 -20.43 -12.94
N ILE A 716 -10.75 -20.79 -11.73
CA ILE A 716 -10.21 -19.84 -10.75
C ILE A 716 -8.72 -19.52 -11.01
N LEU A 717 -7.92 -20.52 -11.39
CA LEU A 717 -6.47 -20.34 -11.58
C LEU A 717 -6.08 -19.89 -13.00
N HIS A 718 -7.00 -20.02 -13.97
CA HIS A 718 -6.77 -19.67 -15.37
C HIS A 718 -7.93 -18.85 -15.95
N GLU A 719 -8.34 -17.79 -15.24
CA GLU A 719 -9.50 -16.93 -15.57
C GLU A 719 -9.57 -16.45 -17.04
N TRP A 720 -8.41 -16.35 -17.71
CA TRP A 720 -8.24 -15.91 -19.09
C TRP A 720 -8.45 -16.98 -20.17
N ARG A 721 -8.73 -18.24 -19.81
CA ARG A 721 -8.94 -19.35 -20.76
C ARG A 721 -10.32 -19.95 -20.62
N GLU A 722 -11.02 -20.10 -21.75
CA GLU A 722 -12.25 -20.90 -21.81
C GLU A 722 -11.96 -22.37 -21.49
N LEU A 723 -12.94 -23.03 -20.86
CA LEU A 723 -12.82 -24.45 -20.53
C LEU A 723 -13.04 -25.30 -21.80
N PRO A 724 -12.06 -26.14 -22.20
CA PRO A 724 -12.09 -26.85 -23.46
C PRO A 724 -13.27 -27.81 -23.56
N GLU A 725 -13.74 -28.04 -24.78
CA GLU A 725 -14.83 -28.99 -25.04
C GLU A 725 -14.44 -30.44 -24.68
N GLY A 726 -15.45 -31.26 -24.40
CA GLY A 726 -15.30 -32.61 -23.85
C GLY A 726 -14.62 -32.67 -22.48
N LEU A 727 -14.47 -31.55 -21.76
CA LEU A 727 -13.83 -31.56 -20.44
C LEU A 727 -14.71 -32.26 -19.39
N ALA A 728 -16.02 -32.08 -19.44
CA ALA A 728 -16.96 -32.79 -18.57
C ALA A 728 -16.82 -34.31 -18.75
N GLU A 729 -16.85 -34.78 -19.99
CA GLU A 729 -16.69 -36.20 -20.36
C GLU A 729 -15.38 -36.76 -19.83
N ARG A 730 -14.23 -36.12 -20.14
CA ARG A 730 -12.92 -36.57 -19.64
C ARG A 730 -12.84 -36.65 -18.12
N ILE A 731 -13.42 -35.68 -17.40
CA ILE A 731 -13.46 -35.74 -15.93
C ILE A 731 -14.34 -36.89 -15.45
N VAL A 732 -15.53 -37.06 -16.03
CA VAL A 732 -16.46 -38.12 -15.64
C VAL A 732 -15.85 -39.49 -15.88
N ASP A 733 -15.26 -39.71 -17.06
CA ASP A 733 -14.63 -40.97 -17.44
C ASP A 733 -13.42 -41.29 -16.54
N THR A 734 -12.49 -40.35 -16.33
CA THR A 734 -11.30 -40.58 -15.48
C THR A 734 -11.66 -40.85 -14.02
N VAL A 735 -12.71 -40.22 -13.48
CA VAL A 735 -13.12 -40.45 -12.09
C VAL A 735 -13.91 -41.75 -11.96
N LEU A 736 -14.83 -42.06 -12.90
CA LEU A 736 -15.60 -43.31 -12.88
C LEU A 736 -14.72 -44.54 -13.12
N GLU A 737 -13.67 -44.46 -13.94
CA GLU A 737 -12.70 -45.54 -14.13
C GLU A 737 -12.10 -46.02 -12.80
N GLY A 738 -11.84 -45.10 -11.87
CA GLY A 738 -11.30 -45.41 -10.53
C GLY A 738 -12.32 -45.91 -9.50
N VAL A 739 -13.63 -45.72 -9.71
CA VAL A 739 -14.69 -46.03 -8.71
C VAL A 739 -15.81 -46.93 -9.21
N SER A 740 -15.76 -47.38 -10.47
CA SER A 740 -16.75 -48.31 -11.02
C SER A 740 -16.70 -49.67 -10.31
N ALA A 741 -17.84 -50.35 -10.22
CA ALA A 741 -17.95 -51.64 -9.55
C ALA A 741 -17.41 -52.84 -10.37
N ARG A 742 -16.84 -52.59 -11.57
CA ARG A 742 -16.29 -53.63 -12.46
C ARG A 742 -14.77 -53.51 -12.57
N GLY A 743 -14.08 -54.13 -11.62
CA GLY A 743 -12.70 -54.60 -11.73
C GLY A 743 -12.68 -56.12 -11.73
#